data_AF-A0AAD5MIC2-F1
#
_entry.id   AF-A0AAD5MIC2-F1
#
_cell.length_a   1.000
_cell.length_b   1.000
_cell.length_c   1.000
_cell.angle_alpha   90.00
_cell.angle_beta   90.00
_cell.angle_gamma   90.00
#
_symmetry.space_group_name_H-M   'P 1'
#
loop_
_entity.id
_entity.type
_entity.pdbx_description
1 polymer ?
#
loop_
_entity_poly.entity_id
_entity_poly.type
_entity_poly.pdbx_seq_one_letter_code
_entity_poly.pdbx_strand_id
1 'polypeptide(L)'
;MSEAVRSFTLCLLGAQNPLANPDALESIDIMRDWLWSPDEVKDTPSVRQGMSLAEEARVRREGIRLIMEVGTGVRAKACPTIGTASIYFHRFYMFHTLQEFPREIVAMGCLFLAGKVSETPKKCKDIVTAAQNIFPTVYGDKNRNAFADEIMGIERVLLQTMKFDLEVDLPYQYLIDYSKEFKLTKAEINSIVHTAWTFVNDSSFTTLCLIWEPQVIAVALLHLAITVRKVNIGLPDCWWNEYIANLSNNLIDDICHKVLDFYSISKEEKMDFMPPRQFVLGQTPVVSTSTDFVWIENVSENILMQFQRYELSSIHKRQCYRLVRKIPLPRKACISEKPAIPKDLSSDPFRMGGRSTPMCSAASVVFQHRRIPFLRTMYLLAGIVVFFFANLCFIYVYVQNQSGDMFSGIHPLFSKKDSSVRSPIQHGKYPCEIRDTLALSALSRVKTEPCREKIVKAACKLKNGDFNEEFPQSRCRNHDASLVNHPMGCFEDQKDNRILDGFSYVFKDDNSAEKCRSYCYRAGFIFYGLEFGRECFCGDSVVGDPIHNSRCKEYLCSGDSSAFCGGFNAISIFHTGLKEKHFMPKPTYQDDVDSEGNKERPRILFLLQLNGRNERQVKRLLKVLYSPHHYYYIHVDQRQLYLLTEMKAVAEMLPNVT
;
A
#
# COMPACT_ATOMS: atom_id res chain seq x y z
N MET A 1 7.57 -8.21 -39.91
CA MET A 1 6.94 -9.10 -38.91
C MET A 1 5.67 -9.82 -39.42
N SER A 2 5.11 -9.48 -40.59
CA SER A 2 3.80 -10.00 -41.05
C SER A 2 3.75 -11.48 -41.49
N GLU A 3 4.81 -12.03 -42.09
CA GLU A 3 4.78 -13.42 -42.61
C GLU A 3 4.96 -14.49 -41.52
N ALA A 4 5.76 -14.20 -40.50
CA ALA A 4 5.94 -15.10 -39.35
C ALA A 4 4.66 -15.23 -38.52
N VAL A 5 3.89 -14.14 -38.41
CA VAL A 5 2.56 -14.13 -37.77
C VAL A 5 1.54 -14.88 -38.64
N ARG A 6 1.45 -14.57 -39.95
CA ARG A 6 0.55 -15.28 -40.89
C ARG A 6 0.75 -16.81 -40.87
N SER A 7 1.98 -17.28 -40.76
CA SER A 7 2.29 -18.72 -40.71
C SER A 7 1.87 -19.40 -39.41
N PHE A 8 1.74 -18.66 -38.30
CA PHE A 8 1.20 -19.19 -37.04
C PHE A 8 -0.34 -19.16 -37.02
N THR A 9 -0.95 -18.12 -37.59
CA THR A 9 -2.40 -17.94 -37.62
C THR A 9 -3.14 -18.99 -38.48
N LEU A 10 -2.52 -19.47 -39.56
CA LEU A 10 -3.16 -20.41 -40.50
C LEU A 10 -3.27 -21.87 -40.01
N CYS A 11 -2.62 -22.26 -38.90
CA CYS A 11 -2.67 -23.63 -38.37
C CYS A 11 -3.77 -23.89 -37.33
N LEU A 12 -4.46 -22.85 -36.82
CA LEU A 12 -5.36 -22.99 -35.66
C LEU A 12 -6.72 -22.29 -35.78
N LEU A 13 -6.99 -21.53 -36.85
CA LEU A 13 -8.28 -20.84 -37.02
C LEU A 13 -9.34 -21.71 -37.69
N GLY A 14 -9.93 -22.60 -36.88
CA GLY A 14 -11.25 -23.18 -37.08
C GLY A 14 -12.32 -22.48 -36.22
N ALA A 15 -12.34 -21.15 -36.18
CA ALA A 15 -13.29 -20.37 -35.40
C ALA A 15 -13.85 -19.20 -36.23
N GLN A 16 -15.17 -19.19 -36.42
CA GLN A 16 -15.91 -18.12 -37.08
C GLN A 16 -16.16 -16.97 -36.10
N ASN A 17 -16.29 -15.74 -36.61
CA ASN A 17 -16.66 -14.56 -35.81
C ASN A 17 -17.94 -14.79 -35.00
N PRO A 18 -17.96 -14.39 -33.73
CA PRO A 18 -19.12 -13.77 -33.11
C PRO A 18 -18.98 -12.24 -33.17
N LEU A 19 -20.08 -11.56 -33.48
CA LEU A 19 -20.20 -10.12 -33.33
C LEU A 19 -20.04 -9.74 -31.84
N ALA A 20 -19.54 -8.53 -31.56
CA ALA A 20 -19.33 -8.06 -30.20
C ALA A 20 -20.64 -8.08 -29.40
N ASN A 21 -20.66 -8.80 -28.28
CA ASN A 21 -21.78 -8.76 -27.35
C ASN A 21 -21.62 -7.54 -26.40
N PRO A 22 -22.59 -6.60 -26.33
CA PRO A 22 -22.53 -5.49 -25.38
C PRO A 22 -22.45 -5.92 -23.91
N ASP A 23 -22.91 -7.12 -23.55
CA ASP A 23 -22.82 -7.67 -22.17
C ASP A 23 -21.37 -7.79 -21.64
N ALA A 24 -20.37 -7.75 -22.53
CA ALA A 24 -18.97 -7.77 -22.12
C ALA A 24 -18.60 -6.57 -21.21
N LEU A 25 -19.30 -5.44 -21.32
CA LEU A 25 -19.08 -4.27 -20.48
C LEU A 25 -19.63 -4.44 -19.05
N GLU A 26 -20.70 -5.22 -18.86
CA GLU A 26 -21.18 -5.62 -17.53
C GLU A 26 -20.27 -6.68 -16.89
N SER A 27 -19.71 -7.60 -17.69
CA SER A 27 -18.77 -8.61 -17.17
C SER A 27 -17.46 -8.03 -16.58
N ILE A 28 -17.14 -6.77 -16.89
CA ILE A 28 -16.02 -6.03 -16.29
C ILE A 28 -16.25 -5.73 -14.79
N ASP A 29 -17.48 -5.74 -14.29
CA ASP A 29 -17.81 -5.51 -12.88
C ASP A 29 -17.48 -6.71 -11.96
N ILE A 30 -17.11 -7.86 -12.56
CA ILE A 30 -16.57 -9.06 -11.87
C ILE A 30 -15.20 -8.78 -11.19
N MET A 31 -14.67 -7.56 -11.33
CA MET A 31 -13.35 -7.15 -10.85
C MET A 31 -13.32 -6.48 -9.46
N ARG A 32 -14.40 -6.59 -8.68
CA ARG A 32 -14.52 -6.18 -7.27
C ARG A 32 -14.14 -7.32 -6.31
N ASP A 33 -12.86 -7.70 -6.24
CA ASP A 33 -12.41 -8.83 -5.39
C ASP A 33 -12.72 -8.66 -3.88
N TRP A 34 -12.93 -7.42 -3.40
CA TRP A 34 -13.16 -7.08 -1.99
C TRP A 34 -14.12 -5.89 -1.76
N LEU A 35 -14.97 -5.55 -2.74
CA LEU A 35 -15.99 -4.52 -2.58
C LEU A 35 -17.37 -5.10 -2.89
N TRP A 36 -18.35 -4.71 -2.09
CA TRP A 36 -19.72 -5.19 -2.12
C TRP A 36 -20.68 -4.02 -2.29
N SER A 37 -21.81 -4.27 -2.93
CA SER A 37 -22.91 -3.30 -2.97
C SER A 37 -23.44 -2.99 -1.56
N PRO A 38 -24.06 -1.82 -1.33
CA PRO A 38 -24.68 -1.48 -0.06
C PRO A 38 -25.76 -2.46 0.41
N ASP A 39 -26.30 -3.30 -0.49
CA ASP A 39 -27.32 -4.30 -0.17
C ASP A 39 -26.70 -5.67 0.18
N GLU A 40 -25.62 -6.10 -0.49
CA GLU A 40 -24.84 -7.28 -0.06
C GLU A 40 -24.24 -7.09 1.34
N VAL A 41 -23.82 -5.87 1.69
CA VAL A 41 -23.34 -5.52 3.04
C VAL A 41 -24.47 -5.58 4.11
N LYS A 42 -25.74 -5.64 3.69
CA LYS A 42 -26.88 -5.92 4.59
C LYS A 42 -27.24 -7.41 4.66
N ASP A 43 -26.83 -8.24 3.70
CA ASP A 43 -27.12 -9.68 3.64
C ASP A 43 -25.91 -10.55 4.02
N THR A 44 -25.25 -10.18 5.12
CA THR A 44 -24.07 -10.89 5.63
C THR A 44 -24.43 -12.32 6.06
N PRO A 45 -23.43 -13.23 6.16
CA PRO A 45 -23.63 -14.54 6.75
C PRO A 45 -24.25 -14.50 8.16
N SER A 46 -23.85 -13.51 8.98
CA SER A 46 -24.39 -13.30 10.33
C SER A 46 -25.89 -12.98 10.30
N VAL A 47 -26.33 -12.10 9.39
CA VAL A 47 -27.74 -11.72 9.21
C VAL A 47 -28.57 -12.88 8.68
N ARG A 48 -28.05 -13.63 7.71
CA ARG A 48 -28.70 -14.85 7.19
C ARG A 48 -28.86 -15.95 8.24
N GLN A 49 -28.00 -15.97 9.27
CA GLN A 49 -28.13 -16.82 10.46
C GLN A 49 -28.96 -16.19 11.59
N GLY A 50 -29.68 -15.09 11.34
CA GLY A 50 -30.68 -14.50 12.24
C GLY A 50 -30.20 -13.34 13.13
N MET A 51 -28.97 -12.84 12.94
CA MET A 51 -28.52 -11.62 13.63
C MET A 51 -29.21 -10.37 13.04
N SER A 52 -29.63 -9.42 13.88
CA SER A 52 -30.16 -8.15 13.36
C SER A 52 -29.03 -7.25 12.82
N LEU A 53 -29.31 -6.43 11.81
CA LEU A 53 -28.37 -5.45 11.26
C LEU A 53 -27.78 -4.52 12.33
N ALA A 54 -28.61 -4.10 13.29
CA ALA A 54 -28.17 -3.23 14.38
C ALA A 54 -27.20 -3.96 15.33
N GLU A 55 -27.47 -5.23 15.60
CA GLU A 55 -26.61 -6.08 16.45
C GLU A 55 -25.28 -6.39 15.75
N GLU A 56 -25.28 -6.78 14.48
CA GLU A 56 -24.04 -6.98 13.74
C GLU A 56 -23.19 -5.70 13.71
N ALA A 57 -23.81 -4.55 13.44
CA ALA A 57 -23.10 -3.28 13.45
C ALA A 57 -22.52 -2.94 14.84
N ARG A 58 -23.23 -3.28 15.93
CA ARG A 58 -22.77 -3.11 17.32
C ARG A 58 -21.56 -4.01 17.62
N VAL A 59 -21.67 -5.30 17.30
CA VAL A 59 -20.65 -6.33 17.53
C VAL A 59 -19.40 -6.07 16.67
N ARG A 60 -19.55 -5.59 15.43
CA ARG A 60 -18.42 -5.14 14.60
C ARG A 60 -17.69 -3.94 15.21
N ARG A 61 -18.41 -2.93 15.71
CA ARG A 61 -17.80 -1.77 16.40
C ARG A 61 -16.97 -2.17 17.61
N GLU A 62 -17.43 -3.14 18.40
CA GLU A 62 -16.66 -3.69 19.52
C GLU A 62 -15.37 -4.37 19.08
N GLY A 63 -15.41 -5.15 18.00
CA GLY A 63 -14.22 -5.78 17.42
C GLY A 63 -13.19 -4.75 16.94
N ILE A 64 -13.62 -3.70 16.25
CA ILE A 64 -12.76 -2.59 15.84
C ILE A 64 -12.18 -1.84 17.04
N ARG A 65 -13.00 -1.55 18.06
CA ARG A 65 -12.55 -0.95 19.32
C ARG A 65 -11.42 -1.77 19.96
N LEU A 66 -11.60 -3.10 20.03
CA LEU A 66 -10.61 -4.02 20.56
C LEU A 66 -9.30 -3.99 19.74
N ILE A 67 -9.38 -3.97 18.40
CA ILE A 67 -8.20 -3.84 17.51
C ILE A 67 -7.46 -2.52 17.78
N MET A 68 -8.17 -1.40 17.91
CA MET A 68 -7.57 -0.08 18.11
C MET A 68 -6.94 0.07 19.49
N GLU A 69 -7.66 -0.29 20.56
CA GLU A 69 -7.14 -0.17 21.94
C GLU A 69 -5.97 -1.15 22.19
N VAL A 70 -6.11 -2.43 21.83
CA VAL A 70 -5.03 -3.43 22.00
C VAL A 70 -3.85 -3.14 21.08
N GLY A 71 -4.10 -2.74 19.83
CA GLY A 71 -3.07 -2.31 18.88
C GLY A 71 -2.24 -1.15 19.43
N THR A 72 -2.88 -0.15 20.02
CA THR A 72 -2.20 0.97 20.68
C THR A 72 -1.42 0.49 21.91
N GLY A 73 -2.01 -0.39 22.73
CA GLY A 73 -1.37 -1.00 23.90
C GLY A 73 -0.08 -1.77 23.59
N VAL A 74 -0.02 -2.51 22.47
CA VAL A 74 1.20 -3.20 22.01
C VAL A 74 2.16 -2.29 21.22
N ARG A 75 1.86 -0.99 21.10
CA ARG A 75 2.60 -0.02 20.26
C ARG A 75 2.68 -0.47 18.79
N ALA A 76 1.57 -0.94 18.23
CA ALA A 76 1.42 -1.10 16.77
C ALA A 76 1.33 0.28 16.12
N LYS A 77 1.68 0.40 14.83
CA LYS A 77 1.52 1.66 14.11
C LYS A 77 0.06 1.82 13.72
N ALA A 78 -0.55 2.96 14.06
CA ALA A 78 -1.96 3.22 13.72
C ALA A 78 -2.23 3.12 12.21
N CYS A 79 -1.34 3.71 11.39
CA CYS A 79 -1.50 3.75 9.93
C CYS A 79 -1.46 2.35 9.27
N PRO A 80 -0.31 1.66 9.13
CA PRO A 80 -0.29 0.37 8.42
C PRO A 80 -0.91 -0.77 9.23
N THR A 81 -0.66 -0.86 10.54
CA THR A 81 -1.00 -2.08 11.30
C THR A 81 -2.48 -2.13 11.71
N ILE A 82 -2.98 -1.06 12.34
CA ILE A 82 -4.35 -1.02 12.91
C ILE A 82 -5.39 -0.86 11.79
N GLY A 83 -5.11 -0.04 10.78
CA GLY A 83 -5.96 0.08 9.58
C GLY A 83 -6.11 -1.25 8.83
N THR A 84 -5.01 -1.93 8.54
CA THR A 84 -5.03 -3.25 7.86
C THR A 84 -5.78 -4.31 8.67
N ALA A 85 -5.56 -4.37 9.99
CA ALA A 85 -6.28 -5.29 10.87
C ALA A 85 -7.80 -5.03 10.86
N SER A 86 -8.21 -3.77 10.82
CA SER A 86 -9.62 -3.36 10.75
C SER A 86 -10.29 -3.81 9.46
N ILE A 87 -9.60 -3.70 8.32
CA ILE A 87 -10.12 -4.15 7.02
C ILE A 87 -10.18 -5.69 6.94
N TYR A 88 -9.18 -6.42 7.46
CA TYR A 88 -9.27 -7.88 7.57
C TYR A 88 -10.46 -8.33 8.40
N PHE A 89 -10.71 -7.68 9.54
CA PHE A 89 -11.84 -7.98 10.41
C PHE A 89 -13.18 -7.77 9.68
N HIS A 90 -13.34 -6.65 8.98
CA HIS A 90 -14.56 -6.39 8.22
C HIS A 90 -14.77 -7.37 7.05
N ARG A 91 -13.71 -7.66 6.28
CA ARG A 91 -13.74 -8.63 5.18
C ARG A 91 -14.03 -10.05 5.66
N PHE A 92 -13.49 -10.46 6.81
CA PHE A 92 -13.67 -11.82 7.34
C PHE A 92 -15.16 -12.15 7.56
N TYR A 93 -15.91 -11.24 8.16
CA TYR A 93 -17.34 -11.39 8.40
C TYR A 93 -18.23 -11.13 7.16
N MET A 94 -17.66 -10.99 5.97
CA MET A 94 -18.42 -11.17 4.72
C MET A 94 -18.48 -12.66 4.29
N PHE A 95 -17.65 -13.52 4.88
CA PHE A 95 -17.60 -14.97 4.58
C PHE A 95 -18.01 -15.84 5.76
N HIS A 96 -17.84 -15.36 7.00
CA HIS A 96 -18.12 -16.09 8.24
C HIS A 96 -19.13 -15.36 9.12
N THR A 97 -19.74 -16.07 10.08
CA THR A 97 -20.75 -15.52 10.99
C THR A 97 -20.12 -15.07 12.32
N LEU A 98 -20.66 -14.00 12.89
CA LEU A 98 -20.28 -13.50 14.23
C LEU A 98 -20.74 -14.43 15.37
N GLN A 99 -21.68 -15.33 15.08
CA GLN A 99 -22.19 -16.35 16.00
C GLN A 99 -21.21 -17.53 16.15
N GLU A 100 -20.53 -17.92 15.07
CA GLU A 100 -19.60 -19.06 15.05
C GLU A 100 -18.16 -18.65 15.36
N PHE A 101 -17.74 -17.47 14.91
CA PHE A 101 -16.39 -16.95 15.13
C PHE A 101 -16.40 -15.78 16.12
N PRO A 102 -15.86 -15.96 17.35
CA PRO A 102 -15.86 -14.90 18.37
C PRO A 102 -15.03 -13.68 17.92
N ARG A 103 -15.65 -12.49 17.98
CA ARG A 103 -15.02 -11.22 17.56
C ARG A 103 -13.68 -10.96 18.23
N GLU A 104 -13.49 -11.40 19.47
CA GLU A 104 -12.28 -11.19 20.25
C GLU A 104 -11.08 -11.94 19.64
N ILE A 105 -11.29 -13.21 19.29
CA ILE A 105 -10.28 -14.06 18.67
C ILE A 105 -9.96 -13.56 17.27
N VAL A 106 -10.98 -13.25 16.46
CA VAL A 106 -10.79 -12.74 15.09
C VAL A 106 -10.11 -11.38 15.10
N ALA A 107 -10.49 -10.45 15.98
CA ALA A 107 -9.87 -9.13 16.12
C ALA A 107 -8.38 -9.22 16.46
N MET A 108 -8.02 -9.99 17.50
CA MET A 108 -6.63 -10.16 17.88
C MET A 108 -5.82 -10.97 16.86
N GLY A 109 -6.45 -11.92 16.16
CA GLY A 109 -5.85 -12.62 15.01
C GLY A 109 -5.58 -11.70 13.83
N CYS A 110 -6.50 -10.80 13.50
CA CYS A 110 -6.32 -9.77 12.47
C CYS A 110 -5.17 -8.83 12.83
N LEU A 111 -5.07 -8.39 14.09
CA LEU A 111 -3.98 -7.55 14.59
C LEU A 111 -2.62 -8.28 14.54
N PHE A 112 -2.59 -9.57 14.91
CA PHE A 112 -1.38 -10.39 14.85
C PHE A 112 -0.89 -10.58 13.41
N LEU A 113 -1.80 -10.92 12.48
CA LEU A 113 -1.50 -11.09 11.06
C LEU A 113 -1.07 -9.77 10.40
N ALA A 114 -1.84 -8.70 10.60
CA ALA A 114 -1.51 -7.36 10.09
C ALA A 114 -0.17 -6.84 10.62
N GLY A 115 0.17 -7.17 11.88
CA GLY A 115 1.48 -6.92 12.47
C GLY A 115 2.62 -7.48 11.64
N LYS A 116 2.51 -8.73 11.20
CA LYS A 116 3.51 -9.39 10.34
C LYS A 116 3.55 -8.79 8.94
N VAL A 117 2.39 -8.59 8.31
CA VAL A 117 2.27 -8.02 6.96
C VAL A 117 2.81 -6.59 6.88
N SER A 118 2.63 -5.79 7.93
CA SER A 118 3.07 -4.39 8.01
C SER A 118 4.54 -4.20 8.41
N GLU A 119 5.34 -5.28 8.48
CA GLU A 119 6.71 -5.28 9.03
C GLU A 119 6.80 -4.67 10.44
N THR A 120 5.75 -4.88 11.24
CA THR A 120 5.64 -4.45 12.65
C THR A 120 5.21 -5.59 13.58
N PRO A 121 5.81 -6.79 13.51
CA PRO A 121 5.31 -7.98 14.20
C PRO A 121 5.31 -7.81 15.72
N LYS A 122 4.27 -8.35 16.36
CA LYS A 122 4.11 -8.42 17.81
C LYS A 122 3.93 -9.88 18.22
N LYS A 123 4.41 -10.29 19.39
CA LYS A 123 4.17 -11.67 19.85
C LYS A 123 2.70 -11.79 20.26
N CYS A 124 2.06 -12.91 19.93
CA CYS A 124 0.67 -13.16 20.32
C CYS A 124 0.44 -13.03 21.84
N LYS A 125 1.42 -13.44 22.67
CA LYS A 125 1.36 -13.28 24.13
C LYS A 125 1.43 -11.82 24.60
N ASP A 126 2.04 -10.93 23.83
CA ASP A 126 2.07 -9.49 24.12
C ASP A 126 0.71 -8.85 23.79
N ILE A 127 0.07 -9.28 22.69
CA ILE A 127 -1.31 -8.91 22.32
C ILE A 127 -2.30 -9.33 23.40
N VAL A 128 -2.23 -10.59 23.86
CA VAL A 128 -3.06 -11.06 24.99
C VAL A 128 -2.79 -10.25 26.26
N THR A 129 -1.52 -10.02 26.61
CA THR A 129 -1.17 -9.26 27.83
C THR A 129 -1.71 -7.82 27.76
N ALA A 130 -1.66 -7.17 26.59
CA ALA A 130 -2.26 -5.86 26.38
C ALA A 130 -3.79 -5.90 26.52
N ALA A 131 -4.47 -6.89 25.94
CA ALA A 131 -5.91 -7.06 26.12
C ALA A 131 -6.29 -7.26 27.60
N GLN A 132 -5.54 -8.07 28.35
CA GLN A 132 -5.75 -8.29 29.79
C GLN A 132 -5.54 -7.03 30.62
N ASN A 133 -4.57 -6.17 30.25
CA ASN A 133 -4.32 -4.91 30.95
C ASN A 133 -5.39 -3.84 30.65
N ILE A 134 -5.93 -3.81 29.44
CA ILE A 134 -6.93 -2.81 29.00
C ILE A 134 -8.35 -3.21 29.46
N PHE A 135 -8.70 -4.49 29.34
CA PHE A 135 -10.00 -5.05 29.69
C PHE A 135 -9.88 -6.16 30.76
N PRO A 136 -9.38 -5.85 31.97
CA PRO A 136 -9.12 -6.84 33.01
C PRO A 136 -10.40 -7.56 33.47
N THR A 137 -11.56 -6.89 33.43
CA THR A 137 -12.87 -7.47 33.77
C THR A 137 -13.37 -8.53 32.80
N VAL A 138 -12.81 -8.62 31.59
CA VAL A 138 -13.28 -9.54 30.53
C VAL A 138 -12.21 -10.57 30.14
N TYR A 139 -10.93 -10.22 30.24
CA TYR A 139 -9.83 -11.12 29.90
C TYR A 139 -8.89 -11.47 31.06
N GLY A 140 -9.01 -10.83 32.23
CA GLY A 140 -8.08 -11.01 33.36
C GLY A 140 -7.94 -12.47 33.82
N ASP A 141 -9.05 -13.18 33.94
CA ASP A 141 -9.08 -14.58 34.38
C ASP A 141 -8.74 -15.60 33.27
N LYS A 142 -8.60 -15.17 32.00
CA LYS A 142 -8.31 -16.09 30.89
C LYS A 142 -6.87 -16.59 30.97
N ASN A 143 -6.69 -17.90 30.75
CA ASN A 143 -5.35 -18.50 30.66
C ASN A 143 -4.61 -17.96 29.43
N ARG A 144 -3.59 -17.13 29.67
CA ARG A 144 -2.80 -16.45 28.63
C ARG A 144 -2.20 -17.38 27.57
N ASN A 145 -1.85 -18.62 27.92
CA ASN A 145 -1.29 -19.55 26.94
C ASN A 145 -2.40 -20.09 26.03
N ALA A 146 -3.46 -20.68 26.60
CA ALA A 146 -4.59 -21.21 25.82
C ALA A 146 -5.22 -20.16 24.90
N PHE A 147 -5.43 -18.94 25.43
CA PHE A 147 -6.00 -17.84 24.64
C PHE A 147 -5.06 -17.34 23.53
N ALA A 148 -3.74 -17.42 23.73
CA ALA A 148 -2.78 -17.17 22.65
C ALA A 148 -2.79 -18.30 21.60
N ASP A 149 -2.98 -19.55 22.01
CA ASP A 149 -3.06 -20.70 21.11
C ASP A 149 -4.34 -20.63 20.24
N GLU A 150 -5.48 -20.17 20.78
CA GLU A 150 -6.70 -19.85 20.02
C GLU A 150 -6.47 -18.75 18.96
N ILE A 151 -5.79 -17.66 19.33
CA ILE A 151 -5.46 -16.55 18.41
C ILE A 151 -4.46 -16.99 17.32
N MET A 152 -3.53 -17.90 17.64
CA MET A 152 -2.66 -18.51 16.61
C MET A 152 -3.43 -19.49 15.72
N GLY A 153 -4.46 -20.17 16.24
CA GLY A 153 -5.34 -21.06 15.47
C GLY A 153 -6.14 -20.33 14.39
N ILE A 154 -6.72 -19.17 14.70
CA ILE A 154 -7.55 -18.41 13.75
C ILE A 154 -6.75 -17.83 12.57
N GLU A 155 -5.42 -17.63 12.71
CA GLU A 155 -4.57 -17.10 11.64
C GLU A 155 -4.67 -17.92 10.35
N ARG A 156 -4.71 -19.25 10.44
CA ARG A 156 -4.86 -20.11 9.25
C ARG A 156 -6.18 -19.84 8.53
N VAL A 157 -7.26 -19.67 9.29
CA VAL A 157 -8.60 -19.37 8.74
C VAL A 157 -8.62 -17.98 8.11
N LEU A 158 -8.00 -16.99 8.75
CA LEU A 158 -7.83 -15.64 8.19
C LEU A 158 -7.09 -15.67 6.86
N LEU A 159 -5.94 -16.34 6.78
CA LEU A 159 -5.14 -16.48 5.55
C LEU A 159 -5.93 -17.13 4.40
N GLN A 160 -6.67 -18.20 4.70
CA GLN A 160 -7.52 -18.90 3.73
C GLN A 160 -8.70 -18.02 3.28
N THR A 161 -9.37 -17.33 4.22
CA THR A 161 -10.51 -16.45 3.94
C THR A 161 -10.10 -15.26 3.09
N MET A 162 -8.96 -14.63 3.41
CA MET A 162 -8.38 -13.54 2.62
C MET A 162 -7.79 -14.02 1.29
N LYS A 163 -7.86 -15.32 0.92
CA LYS A 163 -7.25 -15.88 -0.31
C LYS A 163 -5.76 -15.51 -0.47
N PHE A 164 -5.06 -15.40 0.67
CA PHE A 164 -3.70 -14.85 0.78
C PHE A 164 -3.53 -13.47 0.11
N ASP A 165 -4.57 -12.64 0.12
CA ASP A 165 -4.57 -11.24 -0.33
C ASP A 165 -4.43 -10.30 0.86
N LEU A 166 -3.18 -10.12 1.25
CA LEU A 166 -2.76 -9.38 2.45
C LEU A 166 -2.31 -7.95 2.14
N GLU A 167 -2.23 -7.59 0.87
CA GLU A 167 -1.93 -6.21 0.44
C GLU A 167 -3.23 -5.39 0.52
N VAL A 168 -3.22 -4.34 1.35
CA VAL A 168 -4.40 -3.51 1.62
C VAL A 168 -4.03 -2.04 1.53
N ASP A 169 -4.63 -1.33 0.57
CA ASP A 169 -4.53 0.11 0.45
C ASP A 169 -5.39 0.80 1.53
N LEU A 170 -4.87 1.89 2.12
CA LEU A 170 -5.52 2.63 3.20
C LEU A 170 -5.72 4.11 2.83
N PRO A 171 -6.80 4.77 3.29
CA PRO A 171 -7.10 6.16 2.91
C PRO A 171 -6.01 7.18 3.31
N TYR A 172 -5.20 6.88 4.32
CA TYR A 172 -4.24 7.81 4.94
C TYR A 172 -3.22 8.41 3.97
N GLN A 173 -2.72 7.62 3.00
CA GLN A 173 -1.74 8.09 2.03
C GLN A 173 -2.38 9.13 1.09
N TYR A 174 -3.58 8.82 0.60
CA TYR A 174 -4.36 9.68 -0.29
C TYR A 174 -4.76 11.00 0.37
N LEU A 175 -5.03 11.02 1.70
CA LEU A 175 -5.24 12.27 2.44
C LEU A 175 -4.04 13.23 2.31
N ILE A 176 -2.82 12.70 2.42
CA ILE A 176 -1.59 13.49 2.29
C ILE A 176 -1.44 13.96 0.84
N ASP A 177 -1.59 13.05 -0.11
CA ASP A 177 -1.36 13.35 -1.53
C ASP A 177 -2.34 14.37 -2.10
N TYR A 178 -3.64 14.28 -1.80
CA TYR A 178 -4.64 15.27 -2.22
C TYR A 178 -4.46 16.63 -1.52
N SER A 179 -3.92 16.65 -0.31
CA SER A 179 -3.73 17.91 0.44
C SER A 179 -2.59 18.79 -0.09
N LYS A 180 -1.74 18.27 -0.98
CA LYS A 180 -0.58 18.99 -1.54
C LYS A 180 -1.00 20.16 -2.46
N GLU A 181 -2.12 20.02 -3.17
CA GLU A 181 -2.61 21.03 -4.13
C GLU A 181 -3.45 22.15 -3.46
N PHE A 182 -3.68 22.07 -2.14
CA PHE A 182 -4.47 23.07 -1.43
C PHE A 182 -3.69 24.38 -1.28
N LYS A 183 -4.30 25.50 -1.70
CA LYS A 183 -3.69 26.85 -1.68
C LYS A 183 -3.80 27.49 -0.29
N LEU A 184 -3.30 26.79 0.72
CA LEU A 184 -3.40 27.10 2.14
C LEU A 184 -2.03 27.12 2.81
N THR A 185 -1.94 27.66 4.03
CA THR A 185 -0.70 27.56 4.80
C THR A 185 -0.47 26.12 5.25
N LYS A 186 0.81 25.72 5.40
CA LYS A 186 1.19 24.38 5.91
C LYS A 186 0.55 24.05 7.26
N ALA A 187 0.28 25.06 8.10
CA ALA A 187 -0.41 24.88 9.38
C ALA A 187 -1.89 24.52 9.19
N GLU A 188 -2.60 25.17 8.27
CA GLU A 188 -4.00 24.87 7.93
C GLU A 188 -4.12 23.50 7.26
N ILE A 189 -3.23 23.18 6.32
CA ILE A 189 -3.17 21.87 5.66
C ILE A 189 -2.98 20.75 6.69
N ASN A 190 -1.96 20.86 7.55
CA ASN A 190 -1.72 19.89 8.63
C ASN A 190 -2.93 19.74 9.56
N SER A 191 -3.62 20.85 9.86
CA SER A 191 -4.83 20.88 10.68
C SER A 191 -5.97 20.11 10.01
N ILE A 192 -6.26 20.41 8.74
CA ILE A 192 -7.30 19.74 7.92
C ILE A 192 -7.00 18.25 7.79
N VAL A 193 -5.78 17.88 7.40
CA VAL A 193 -5.35 16.48 7.26
C VAL A 193 -5.46 15.73 8.59
N HIS A 194 -5.10 16.34 9.72
CA HIS A 194 -5.27 15.70 11.04
C HIS A 194 -6.75 15.40 11.34
N THR A 195 -7.67 16.31 11.00
CA THR A 195 -9.11 16.07 11.21
C THR A 195 -9.68 15.03 10.23
N ALA A 196 -9.25 15.05 8.96
CA ALA A 196 -9.59 14.02 8.00
C ALA A 196 -9.05 12.64 8.45
N TRP A 197 -7.87 12.59 9.07
CA TRP A 197 -7.29 11.39 9.66
C TRP A 197 -8.12 10.86 10.82
N THR A 198 -8.64 11.74 11.68
CA THR A 198 -9.62 11.36 12.72
C THR A 198 -10.86 10.74 12.08
N PHE A 199 -11.43 11.36 11.04
CA PHE A 199 -12.57 10.80 10.32
C PHE A 199 -12.27 9.45 9.64
N VAL A 200 -11.06 9.23 9.10
CA VAL A 200 -10.66 7.91 8.56
C VAL A 200 -10.60 6.86 9.66
N ASN A 201 -10.05 7.18 10.83
CA ASN A 201 -10.08 6.28 11.98
C ASN A 201 -11.53 5.94 12.38
N ASP A 202 -12.40 6.95 12.48
CA ASP A 202 -13.80 6.77 12.85
C ASP A 202 -14.60 6.01 11.77
N SER A 203 -14.25 6.16 10.50
CA SER A 203 -14.83 5.37 9.40
C SER A 203 -14.57 3.87 9.53
N SER A 204 -13.51 3.46 10.26
CA SER A 204 -13.20 2.04 10.52
C SER A 204 -14.23 1.38 11.44
N PHE A 205 -15.01 2.15 12.22
CA PHE A 205 -16.16 1.65 12.98
C PHE A 205 -17.41 1.40 12.12
N THR A 206 -17.32 1.65 10.81
CA THR A 206 -18.38 1.42 9.82
C THR A 206 -17.92 0.40 8.77
N THR A 207 -18.84 -0.06 7.93
CA THR A 207 -18.55 -0.96 6.81
C THR A 207 -18.09 -0.22 5.52
N LEU A 208 -17.74 1.08 5.59
CA LEU A 208 -17.34 1.87 4.41
C LEU A 208 -16.20 1.23 3.60
N CYS A 209 -15.22 0.62 4.27
CA CYS A 209 -14.10 -0.10 3.64
C CYS A 209 -14.50 -1.37 2.86
N LEU A 210 -15.76 -1.80 2.93
CA LEU A 210 -16.34 -2.88 2.14
C LEU A 210 -17.15 -2.36 0.95
N ILE A 211 -17.45 -1.06 0.89
CA ILE A 211 -18.32 -0.46 -0.14
C ILE A 211 -17.52 0.44 -1.09
N TRP A 212 -16.53 1.17 -0.57
CA TRP A 212 -15.78 2.19 -1.31
C TRP A 212 -14.27 1.94 -1.29
N GLU A 213 -13.62 2.28 -2.40
CA GLU A 213 -12.16 2.32 -2.49
C GLU A 213 -11.55 3.37 -1.53
N PRO A 214 -10.33 3.13 -1.00
CA PRO A 214 -9.69 4.02 -0.04
C PRO A 214 -9.42 5.44 -0.58
N GLN A 215 -9.27 5.60 -1.90
CA GLN A 215 -9.17 6.91 -2.57
C GLN A 215 -10.45 7.72 -2.43
N VAL A 216 -11.62 7.08 -2.63
CA VAL A 216 -12.94 7.69 -2.52
C VAL A 216 -13.24 8.07 -1.07
N ILE A 217 -12.93 7.18 -0.13
CA ILE A 217 -13.03 7.45 1.32
C ILE A 217 -12.13 8.62 1.71
N ALA A 218 -10.89 8.69 1.22
CA ALA A 218 -9.98 9.80 1.50
C ALA A 218 -10.53 11.14 0.99
N VAL A 219 -11.02 11.21 -0.25
CA VAL A 219 -11.67 12.42 -0.79
C VAL A 219 -12.83 12.87 0.08
N ALA A 220 -13.77 11.97 0.38
CA ALA A 220 -14.99 12.32 1.10
C ALA A 220 -14.70 12.82 2.53
N LEU A 221 -13.76 12.18 3.23
CA LEU A 221 -13.43 12.55 4.61
C LEU A 221 -12.48 13.77 4.70
N LEU A 222 -11.71 14.05 3.64
CA LEU A 222 -11.00 15.31 3.48
C LEU A 222 -11.98 16.46 3.19
N HIS A 223 -12.98 16.24 2.32
CA HIS A 223 -14.08 17.19 2.10
C HIS A 223 -14.87 17.47 3.38
N LEU A 224 -15.21 16.44 4.18
CA LEU A 224 -15.86 16.62 5.48
C LEU A 224 -15.01 17.47 6.43
N ALA A 225 -13.70 17.26 6.49
CA ALA A 225 -12.78 18.06 7.32
C ALA A 225 -12.72 19.54 6.89
N ILE A 226 -12.74 19.81 5.58
CA ILE A 226 -12.81 21.17 5.02
C ILE A 226 -14.14 21.83 5.39
N THR A 227 -15.25 21.13 5.19
CA THR A 227 -16.62 21.62 5.46
C THR A 227 -16.86 21.90 6.94
N VAL A 228 -16.42 21.01 7.83
CA VAL A 228 -16.51 21.22 9.30
C VAL A 228 -15.66 22.41 9.76
N ARG A 229 -14.48 22.63 9.14
CA ARG A 229 -13.63 23.78 9.45
C ARG A 229 -14.04 25.09 8.79
N LYS A 230 -14.87 25.05 7.74
CA LYS A 230 -15.30 26.21 6.94
C LYS A 230 -14.12 26.99 6.33
N VAL A 231 -13.11 26.25 5.85
CA VAL A 231 -11.93 26.81 5.18
C VAL A 231 -12.14 26.79 3.67
N ASN A 232 -11.80 27.89 2.99
CA ASN A 232 -11.76 27.93 1.52
C ASN A 232 -10.39 27.43 1.03
N ILE A 233 -10.36 26.27 0.38
CA ILE A 233 -9.15 25.61 -0.14
C ILE A 233 -8.57 26.23 -1.43
N GLY A 234 -9.26 27.20 -2.05
CA GLY A 234 -8.82 27.84 -3.29
C GLY A 234 -8.98 26.97 -4.56
N LEU A 235 -9.85 25.96 -4.49
CA LEU A 235 -10.21 25.01 -5.55
C LEU A 235 -11.75 25.06 -5.78
N PRO A 236 -12.25 24.64 -6.95
CA PRO A 236 -13.69 24.61 -7.24
C PRO A 236 -14.46 23.62 -6.35
N ASP A 237 -15.79 23.79 -6.25
CA ASP A 237 -16.65 23.01 -5.35
C ASP A 237 -16.52 21.49 -5.52
N CYS A 238 -16.20 21.01 -6.73
CA CYS A 238 -15.97 19.60 -7.05
C CYS A 238 -14.49 19.29 -7.34
N TRP A 239 -13.57 19.82 -6.52
CA TRP A 239 -12.12 19.69 -6.67
C TRP A 239 -11.61 18.26 -6.86
N TRP A 240 -12.33 17.27 -6.33
CA TRP A 240 -12.00 15.85 -6.45
C TRP A 240 -12.09 15.28 -7.87
N ASN A 241 -12.79 15.95 -8.81
CA ASN A 241 -12.91 15.50 -10.19
C ASN A 241 -11.55 15.40 -10.92
N GLU A 242 -10.53 16.10 -10.42
CA GLU A 242 -9.14 16.01 -10.90
C GLU A 242 -8.48 14.67 -10.55
N TYR A 243 -8.88 14.05 -9.43
CA TYR A 243 -8.32 12.79 -8.94
C TYR A 243 -9.20 11.57 -9.24
N ILE A 244 -10.53 11.76 -9.21
CA ILE A 244 -11.53 10.69 -9.39
C ILE A 244 -12.62 11.19 -10.34
N ALA A 245 -12.51 10.81 -11.61
CA ALA A 245 -13.51 11.11 -12.62
C ALA A 245 -14.89 10.50 -12.28
N ASN A 246 -15.96 11.23 -12.60
CA ASN A 246 -17.37 10.84 -12.42
C ASN A 246 -17.82 10.61 -10.97
N LEU A 247 -17.14 11.19 -9.97
CA LEU A 247 -17.53 11.10 -8.57
C LEU A 247 -18.62 12.15 -8.23
N SER A 248 -19.87 11.71 -8.07
CA SER A 248 -21.01 12.60 -7.80
C SER A 248 -21.02 13.15 -6.37
N ASN A 249 -21.50 14.39 -6.18
CA ASN A 249 -21.60 15.06 -4.88
C ASN A 249 -22.42 14.23 -3.87
N ASN A 250 -23.59 13.73 -4.29
CA ASN A 250 -24.46 12.88 -3.47
C ASN A 250 -23.71 11.68 -2.85
N LEU A 251 -22.73 11.13 -3.58
CA LEU A 251 -21.95 9.97 -3.12
C LEU A 251 -20.93 10.34 -2.05
N ILE A 252 -20.33 11.53 -2.15
CA ILE A 252 -19.47 12.07 -1.10
C ILE A 252 -20.32 12.35 0.14
N ASP A 253 -21.48 12.99 -0.04
CA ASP A 253 -22.43 13.27 1.04
C ASP A 253 -22.87 11.97 1.73
N ASP A 254 -23.19 10.90 1.00
CA ASP A 254 -23.53 9.58 1.56
C ASP A 254 -22.40 8.98 2.42
N ILE A 255 -21.14 9.12 2.00
CA ILE A 255 -19.98 8.66 2.78
C ILE A 255 -19.79 9.52 4.03
N CYS A 256 -19.90 10.84 3.90
CA CYS A 256 -19.85 11.77 5.02
C CYS A 256 -20.96 11.49 6.04
N HIS A 257 -22.20 11.30 5.59
CA HIS A 257 -23.34 10.96 6.43
C HIS A 257 -23.14 9.64 7.17
N LYS A 258 -22.64 8.57 6.51
CA LYS A 258 -22.34 7.29 7.18
C LYS A 258 -21.31 7.42 8.30
N VAL A 259 -20.33 8.31 8.19
CA VAL A 259 -19.38 8.60 9.29
C VAL A 259 -20.02 9.51 10.35
N LEU A 260 -20.85 10.48 9.96
CA LEU A 260 -21.58 11.35 10.89
C LEU A 260 -22.62 10.58 11.74
N ASP A 261 -23.27 9.57 11.16
CA ASP A 261 -24.22 8.69 11.84
C ASP A 261 -23.57 7.97 13.04
N PHE A 262 -22.31 7.56 12.93
CA PHE A 262 -21.55 6.98 14.06
C PHE A 262 -21.41 7.96 15.25
N TYR A 263 -21.27 9.26 15.00
CA TYR A 263 -21.30 10.25 16.07
C TYR A 263 -22.70 10.48 16.65
N SER A 264 -23.77 10.23 15.88
CA SER A 264 -25.16 10.39 16.33
C SER A 264 -25.64 9.30 17.30
N ILE A 265 -24.98 8.14 17.32
CA ILE A 265 -25.20 7.07 18.32
C ILE A 265 -25.02 7.64 19.73
N SER A 266 -25.91 7.31 20.67
CA SER A 266 -25.96 7.93 22.00
C SER A 266 -24.70 7.70 22.85
N LYS A 267 -24.45 8.55 23.86
CA LYS A 267 -23.33 8.34 24.81
C LYS A 267 -23.56 7.07 25.63
N GLU A 268 -24.81 6.72 25.92
CA GLU A 268 -25.21 5.49 26.59
C GLU A 268 -24.89 4.25 25.74
N GLU A 269 -25.30 4.20 24.46
CA GLU A 269 -24.93 3.09 23.55
C GLU A 269 -23.43 3.00 23.27
N LYS A 270 -22.69 4.11 23.44
CA LYS A 270 -21.20 4.13 23.41
C LYS A 270 -20.56 3.63 24.70
N MET A 271 -21.30 3.60 25.81
CA MET A 271 -20.86 3.05 27.10
C MET A 271 -21.21 1.56 27.27
N ASP A 272 -22.28 1.07 26.64
CA ASP A 272 -22.71 -0.35 26.69
C ASP A 272 -21.81 -1.34 25.92
N PHE A 273 -20.72 -0.89 25.30
CA PHE A 273 -19.81 -1.73 24.50
C PHE A 273 -18.97 -2.77 25.30
N MET A 274 -19.10 -2.80 26.64
CA MET A 274 -18.81 -3.94 27.55
C MET A 274 -19.20 -3.52 28.97
N PRO A 275 -19.50 -4.43 29.93
CA PRO A 275 -20.17 -4.07 31.17
C PRO A 275 -19.35 -3.09 32.03
N PRO A 276 -20.03 -2.19 32.78
CA PRO A 276 -19.39 -1.04 33.41
C PRO A 276 -18.33 -1.45 34.45
N ARG A 277 -17.28 -0.63 34.54
CA ARG A 277 -16.29 -0.70 35.63
C ARG A 277 -17.02 -0.67 36.98
N GLN A 278 -17.00 -1.78 37.72
CA GLN A 278 -17.27 -1.72 39.15
C GLN A 278 -16.14 -0.92 39.81
N PHE A 279 -16.43 0.34 40.13
CA PHE A 279 -15.58 1.17 40.95
C PHE A 279 -15.51 0.57 42.36
N VAL A 280 -14.44 -0.17 42.66
CA VAL A 280 -14.04 -0.40 44.05
C VAL A 280 -13.42 0.90 44.56
N LEU A 281 -14.13 1.58 45.46
CA LEU A 281 -13.64 2.77 46.15
C LEU A 281 -12.32 2.46 46.87
N GLY A 282 -11.24 3.19 46.57
CA GLY A 282 -10.08 3.25 47.47
C GLY A 282 -8.67 3.32 46.91
N GLN A 283 -8.43 3.38 45.59
CA GLN A 283 -7.06 3.52 45.05
C GLN A 283 -6.95 4.59 43.97
N THR A 284 -6.04 5.56 44.19
CA THR A 284 -5.70 6.63 43.26
C THR A 284 -4.68 6.15 42.21
N PRO A 285 -4.95 6.28 40.90
CA PRO A 285 -3.96 5.97 39.88
C PRO A 285 -2.86 7.03 39.82
N VAL A 286 -1.61 6.60 39.81
CA VAL A 286 -0.46 7.48 39.50
C VAL A 286 -0.46 7.79 38.01
N VAL A 287 -0.56 9.07 37.65
CA VAL A 287 -0.46 9.53 36.27
C VAL A 287 0.99 9.47 35.81
N SER A 288 1.27 8.77 34.70
CA SER A 288 2.52 8.90 33.95
C SER A 288 2.22 9.44 32.55
N THR A 289 2.82 10.59 32.24
CA THR A 289 2.60 11.34 31.00
C THR A 289 3.55 10.89 29.89
N SER A 290 3.05 10.56 28.70
CA SER A 290 3.73 10.83 27.41
C SER A 290 2.85 10.52 26.19
N THR A 291 2.61 11.54 25.36
CA THR A 291 2.25 11.44 23.93
C THR A 291 0.95 10.72 23.56
N ASP A 292 -0.14 11.11 24.20
CA ASP A 292 -1.36 11.64 23.56
C ASP A 292 -1.80 11.05 22.20
N PHE A 293 -2.51 9.93 22.23
CA PHE A 293 -3.72 9.79 21.42
C PHE A 293 -4.87 10.39 22.21
N VAL A 294 -5.25 11.64 21.92
CA VAL A 294 -6.43 12.25 22.54
C VAL A 294 -7.68 11.73 21.84
N TRP A 295 -8.47 10.89 22.52
CA TRP A 295 -9.90 10.80 22.25
C TRP A 295 -10.51 12.17 22.58
N ILE A 296 -10.73 13.04 21.58
CA ILE A 296 -11.22 14.40 21.84
C ILE A 296 -12.74 14.35 22.07
N GLU A 297 -13.14 13.97 23.29
CA GLU A 297 -14.54 13.97 23.74
C GLU A 297 -15.23 15.33 23.48
N ASN A 298 -14.45 16.43 23.57
CA ASN A 298 -14.86 17.82 23.35
C ASN A 298 -15.19 18.21 21.90
N VAL A 299 -14.91 17.35 20.90
CA VAL A 299 -15.29 17.62 19.50
C VAL A 299 -16.77 17.35 19.26
N SER A 300 -17.34 16.33 19.91
CA SER A 300 -18.71 15.87 19.67
C SER A 300 -19.76 16.96 19.92
N GLU A 301 -19.72 17.62 21.08
CA GLU A 301 -20.72 18.63 21.46
C GLU A 301 -20.57 19.94 20.66
N ASN A 302 -19.34 20.35 20.32
CA ASN A 302 -19.11 21.53 19.48
C ASN A 302 -19.55 21.30 18.02
N ILE A 303 -19.29 20.11 17.46
CA ILE A 303 -19.74 19.78 16.09
C ILE A 303 -21.26 19.64 16.04
N LEU A 304 -21.89 18.92 16.99
CA LEU A 304 -23.34 18.79 17.06
C LEU A 304 -24.06 20.15 17.22
N MET A 305 -23.53 21.06 18.05
CA MET A 305 -24.08 22.42 18.17
C MET A 305 -23.84 23.29 16.92
N GLN A 306 -22.79 23.06 16.13
CA GLN A 306 -22.63 23.74 14.85
C GLN A 306 -23.59 23.22 13.77
N PHE A 307 -23.88 21.92 13.74
CA PHE A 307 -24.87 21.34 12.81
C PHE A 307 -26.31 21.78 13.12
N GLN A 308 -26.68 22.00 14.39
CA GLN A 308 -28.01 22.51 14.77
C GLN A 308 -28.33 23.93 14.24
N ARG A 309 -27.34 24.65 13.68
CA ARG A 309 -27.54 25.98 13.07
C ARG A 309 -27.60 25.99 11.54
N TYR A 310 -27.55 24.83 10.89
CA TYR A 310 -27.59 24.77 9.43
C TYR A 310 -29.05 24.79 8.91
N GLU A 311 -29.45 25.90 8.28
CA GLU A 311 -30.62 25.91 7.42
C GLU A 311 -30.24 25.33 6.05
N LEU A 312 -30.67 24.11 5.77
CA LEU A 312 -30.66 23.52 4.43
C LEU A 312 -32.05 23.00 4.04
N SER A 313 -32.23 22.84 2.74
CA SER A 313 -33.52 23.05 2.06
C SER A 313 -34.67 22.12 2.47
N SER A 314 -35.88 22.65 2.31
CA SER A 314 -37.14 21.96 2.59
C SER A 314 -37.40 20.78 1.65
N ILE A 315 -37.47 19.55 2.20
CA ILE A 315 -38.39 18.49 1.75
C ILE A 315 -38.66 17.46 2.86
N HIS A 316 -37.66 17.02 3.64
CA HIS A 316 -37.82 15.95 4.63
C HIS A 316 -38.41 16.33 6.01
N LYS A 317 -38.92 17.57 6.17
CA LYS A 317 -39.34 18.12 7.48
C LYS A 317 -40.63 17.51 8.08
N ARG A 318 -41.28 16.51 7.47
CA ARG A 318 -42.61 16.01 7.87
C ARG A 318 -42.69 14.63 8.55
N GLN A 319 -41.65 13.79 8.54
CA GLN A 319 -41.72 12.46 9.19
C GLN A 319 -41.11 12.41 10.60
N CYS A 320 -40.03 13.15 10.91
CA CYS A 320 -39.38 13.07 12.23
C CYS A 320 -40.02 13.94 13.34
N TYR A 321 -40.89 14.90 13.01
CA TYR A 321 -41.34 15.94 13.96
C TYR A 321 -42.40 15.52 15.00
N ARG A 322 -42.68 14.22 15.19
CA ARG A 322 -43.73 13.73 16.10
C ARG A 322 -43.27 13.10 17.42
N LEU A 323 -41.98 12.91 17.67
CA LEU A 323 -41.49 12.17 18.86
C LEU A 323 -40.77 13.01 19.93
N VAL A 324 -40.36 14.25 19.66
CA VAL A 324 -39.61 15.08 20.64
C VAL A 324 -40.46 16.25 21.17
N ARG A 325 -41.50 15.92 21.94
CA ARG A 325 -42.19 16.85 22.85
C ARG A 325 -42.67 16.15 24.12
N LYS A 326 -41.76 15.99 25.08
CA LYS A 326 -42.00 15.94 26.54
C LYS A 326 -40.66 15.74 27.27
N ILE A 327 -40.19 16.80 27.94
CA ILE A 327 -39.40 16.87 29.20
C ILE A 327 -38.85 18.32 29.31
N PRO A 328 -38.91 18.99 30.48
CA PRO A 328 -38.63 20.44 30.57
C PRO A 328 -37.22 20.80 31.11
N LEU A 329 -36.75 22.00 30.75
CA LEU A 329 -35.50 22.61 31.21
C LEU A 329 -35.68 23.48 32.49
N PRO A 330 -34.69 23.52 33.40
CA PRO A 330 -34.48 24.62 34.36
C PRO A 330 -33.54 25.72 33.80
N ARG A 331 -33.41 26.86 34.51
CA ARG A 331 -32.95 28.16 33.96
C ARG A 331 -31.65 28.74 34.59
N LYS A 332 -30.84 29.38 33.71
CA LYS A 332 -30.08 30.67 33.82
C LYS A 332 -29.27 31.09 35.09
N ALA A 333 -28.00 31.50 34.86
CA ALA A 333 -27.34 32.82 35.16
C ALA A 333 -25.79 32.64 35.15
N CYS A 334 -24.91 33.39 34.44
CA CYS A 334 -24.53 34.83 34.49
C CYS A 334 -23.91 35.22 35.87
N ILE A 335 -22.76 35.90 36.08
CA ILE A 335 -22.06 37.04 35.40
C ILE A 335 -20.51 36.98 35.62
N SER A 336 -19.79 37.88 34.94
CA SER A 336 -18.37 38.13 34.62
C SER A 336 -17.35 38.63 35.68
N GLU A 337 -16.09 38.73 35.20
CA GLU A 337 -15.04 39.74 35.50
C GLU A 337 -14.05 39.64 36.69
N LYS A 338 -12.83 40.13 36.41
CA LYS A 338 -11.62 40.36 37.25
C LYS A 338 -11.49 41.89 37.50
N PRO A 339 -10.68 42.46 38.45
CA PRO A 339 -9.25 42.12 38.67
C PRO A 339 -8.59 42.44 40.06
N ALA A 340 -7.25 42.34 40.10
CA ALA A 340 -6.27 43.10 40.92
C ALA A 340 -5.73 42.53 42.27
N ILE A 341 -4.56 43.05 42.68
CA ILE A 341 -3.54 42.55 43.66
C ILE A 341 -3.26 43.66 44.71
N PRO A 342 -3.12 43.38 46.03
CA PRO A 342 -1.83 43.42 46.75
C PRO A 342 -1.68 42.31 47.85
N LYS A 343 -0.53 41.65 48.05
CA LYS A 343 0.72 42.02 48.76
C LYS A 343 0.68 42.08 50.31
N ASP A 344 1.57 41.25 50.88
CA ASP A 344 2.45 41.48 52.05
C ASP A 344 2.07 41.14 53.53
N LEU A 345 3.03 40.42 54.15
CA LEU A 345 3.57 40.45 55.53
C LEU A 345 2.88 39.81 56.78
N SER A 346 3.42 38.63 57.15
CA SER A 346 4.16 38.31 58.41
C SER A 346 3.51 38.08 59.81
N SER A 347 4.13 37.11 60.51
CA SER A 347 4.30 36.89 61.99
C SER A 347 3.16 36.33 62.88
N ASP A 348 3.23 35.01 63.18
CA ASP A 348 3.65 34.35 64.46
C ASP A 348 3.64 35.17 65.78
N PRO A 349 3.51 34.56 67.01
CA PRO A 349 4.13 33.26 67.42
C PRO A 349 3.42 32.38 68.51
N PHE A 350 4.15 31.31 68.94
CA PHE A 350 4.13 30.45 70.17
C PHE A 350 3.72 28.96 69.96
N ARG A 351 4.65 27.97 69.95
CA ARG A 351 5.42 27.27 71.03
C ARG A 351 4.55 26.40 71.97
N MET A 352 4.88 25.13 72.33
CA MET A 352 6.02 24.21 72.08
C MET A 352 5.46 22.79 71.71
N GLY A 353 6.16 21.66 71.49
CA GLY A 353 7.57 21.20 71.52
C GLY A 353 7.63 19.71 71.99
N GLY A 354 8.65 18.87 71.75
CA GLY A 354 9.92 19.01 71.03
C GLY A 354 10.82 17.73 71.12
N ARG A 355 12.01 17.77 70.48
CA ARG A 355 13.14 16.79 70.51
C ARG A 355 12.89 15.42 69.81
N SER A 356 13.86 14.83 69.08
CA SER A 356 15.23 15.26 68.74
C SER A 356 15.76 14.64 67.43
N THR A 357 16.66 15.36 66.77
CA THR A 357 17.29 15.08 65.46
C THR A 357 18.61 14.26 65.60
N PRO A 358 19.37 13.93 64.52
CA PRO A 358 20.13 14.92 63.73
C PRO A 358 19.89 14.90 62.21
N MET A 359 19.82 16.11 61.61
CA MET A 359 20.35 16.35 60.25
C MET A 359 21.90 16.42 60.33
N CYS A 360 22.72 16.39 59.29
CA CYS A 360 22.72 17.21 58.08
C CYS A 360 23.82 16.69 57.13
N SER A 361 23.63 16.86 55.81
CA SER A 361 24.49 17.75 54.99
C SER A 361 24.28 17.51 53.49
N ALA A 362 24.01 18.58 52.75
CA ALA A 362 24.13 18.54 51.30
C ALA A 362 25.62 18.54 50.90
N ALA A 363 26.00 17.64 49.99
CA ALA A 363 27.28 17.67 49.32
C ALA A 363 27.05 17.53 47.82
N SER A 364 27.60 18.46 47.04
CA SER A 364 27.54 18.45 45.58
C SER A 364 28.25 17.22 45.02
N VAL A 365 27.51 16.26 44.45
CA VAL A 365 28.10 15.12 43.76
C VAL A 365 28.21 15.43 42.27
N VAL A 366 29.44 15.78 41.88
CA VAL A 366 29.92 15.81 40.49
C VAL A 366 29.54 14.52 39.78
N PHE A 367 29.04 14.63 38.54
CA PHE A 367 28.79 13.48 37.65
C PHE A 367 30.13 12.82 37.27
N GLN A 368 30.65 11.94 38.13
CA GLN A 368 31.82 11.14 37.80
C GLN A 368 31.45 10.10 36.74
N HIS A 369 32.08 10.21 35.57
CA HIS A 369 32.13 9.15 34.56
C HIS A 369 32.65 7.85 35.20
N ARG A 370 31.75 6.93 35.55
CA ARG A 370 32.13 5.54 35.83
C ARG A 370 32.60 4.90 34.52
N ARG A 371 33.92 4.90 34.30
CA ARG A 371 34.56 4.08 33.27
C ARG A 371 34.20 2.62 33.51
N ILE A 372 33.32 2.08 32.67
CA ILE A 372 33.16 0.62 32.51
C ILE A 372 34.52 0.08 32.06
N PRO A 373 35.06 -0.99 32.66
CA PRO A 373 36.39 -1.48 32.34
C PRO A 373 36.43 -1.99 30.89
N PHE A 374 37.14 -1.25 30.04
CA PHE A 374 37.23 -1.43 28.58
C PHE A 374 37.47 -2.90 28.15
N LEU A 375 38.26 -3.64 28.93
CA LEU A 375 38.52 -5.08 28.76
C LEU A 375 37.24 -5.92 28.71
N ARG A 376 36.24 -5.70 29.59
CA ARG A 376 35.03 -6.53 29.62
C ARG A 376 34.20 -6.40 28.34
N THR A 377 34.10 -5.18 27.80
CA THR A 377 33.49 -4.91 26.49
C THR A 377 34.28 -5.55 25.35
N MET A 378 35.61 -5.50 25.38
CA MET A 378 36.43 -6.19 24.36
C MET A 378 36.28 -7.71 24.41
N TYR A 379 36.25 -8.34 25.59
CA TYR A 379 36.02 -9.78 25.69
C TYR A 379 34.62 -10.20 25.23
N LEU A 380 33.59 -9.39 25.49
CA LEU A 380 32.25 -9.61 24.95
C LEU A 380 32.21 -9.51 23.42
N LEU A 381 32.82 -8.48 22.84
CA LEU A 381 32.89 -8.31 21.37
C LEU A 381 33.72 -9.42 20.71
N ALA A 382 34.86 -9.80 21.29
CA ALA A 382 35.66 -10.92 20.82
C ALA A 382 34.88 -12.25 20.89
N GLY A 383 34.12 -12.48 21.97
CA GLY A 383 33.24 -13.64 22.11
C GLY A 383 32.15 -13.71 21.05
N ILE A 384 31.51 -12.57 20.73
CA ILE A 384 30.51 -12.47 19.65
C ILE A 384 31.14 -12.78 18.28
N VAL A 385 32.32 -12.22 18.00
CA VAL A 385 33.04 -12.46 16.73
C VAL A 385 33.45 -13.93 16.60
N VAL A 386 34.03 -14.52 17.64
CA VAL A 386 34.40 -15.95 17.64
C VAL A 386 33.17 -16.84 17.49
N PHE A 387 32.07 -16.53 18.16
CA PHE A 387 30.81 -17.27 18.02
C PHE A 387 30.25 -17.18 16.59
N PHE A 388 30.31 -16.00 15.96
CA PHE A 388 29.86 -15.81 14.58
C PHE A 388 30.68 -16.65 13.58
N PHE A 389 32.01 -16.62 13.68
CA PHE A 389 32.88 -17.43 12.82
C PHE A 389 32.79 -18.93 13.11
N ALA A 390 32.59 -19.34 14.37
CA ALA A 390 32.35 -20.74 14.72
C ALA A 390 31.05 -21.27 14.08
N ASN A 391 29.97 -20.48 14.08
CA ASN A 391 28.72 -20.86 13.41
C ASN A 391 28.88 -20.90 11.88
N LEU A 392 29.62 -19.97 11.27
CA LEU A 392 29.94 -20.03 9.84
C LEU A 392 30.73 -21.29 9.46
N CYS A 393 31.75 -21.66 10.25
CA CYS A 393 32.47 -22.92 10.07
C CYS A 393 31.57 -24.15 10.26
N PHE A 394 30.67 -24.12 11.24
CA PHE A 394 29.73 -25.23 11.48
C PHE A 394 28.75 -25.40 10.30
N ILE A 395 28.22 -24.30 9.76
CA ILE A 395 27.37 -24.31 8.56
C ILE A 395 28.17 -24.82 7.35
N TYR A 396 29.41 -24.36 7.15
CA TYR A 396 30.26 -24.81 6.05
C TYR A 396 30.54 -26.33 6.12
N VAL A 397 30.91 -26.85 7.30
CA VAL A 397 31.15 -28.28 7.52
C VAL A 397 29.85 -29.10 7.37
N TYR A 398 28.72 -28.58 7.87
CA TYR A 398 27.41 -29.24 7.72
C TYR A 398 26.98 -29.36 6.26
N VAL A 399 27.17 -28.31 5.47
CA VAL A 399 26.88 -28.31 4.02
C VAL A 399 27.81 -29.27 3.26
N GLN A 400 29.09 -29.36 3.63
CA GLN A 400 30.03 -30.33 3.03
C GLN A 400 29.68 -31.78 3.41
N ASN A 401 29.26 -32.04 4.65
CA ASN A 401 28.89 -33.40 5.10
C ASN A 401 27.57 -33.90 4.48
N GLN A 402 26.61 -33.03 4.11
CA GLN A 402 25.38 -33.49 3.43
C GLN A 402 25.61 -33.95 1.98
N SER A 403 26.74 -33.62 1.36
CA SER A 403 27.16 -34.18 0.06
C SER A 403 27.85 -35.55 0.15
N GLY A 404 28.05 -36.11 1.35
CA GLY A 404 28.94 -37.26 1.58
C GLY A 404 28.32 -38.65 1.42
N ASP A 405 27.13 -38.92 1.98
CA ASP A 405 26.63 -40.29 2.15
C ASP A 405 25.13 -40.45 1.83
N MET A 406 24.83 -40.81 0.58
CA MET A 406 23.63 -41.58 0.23
C MET A 406 23.83 -42.45 -1.03
N PHE A 407 24.99 -43.11 -1.16
CA PHE A 407 25.21 -44.10 -2.24
C PHE A 407 26.19 -45.22 -1.83
N SER A 408 25.72 -46.17 -1.03
CA SER A 408 26.36 -47.49 -0.88
C SER A 408 25.32 -48.58 -0.55
N GLY A 409 24.72 -49.17 -1.60
CA GLY A 409 23.76 -50.25 -1.43
C GLY A 409 23.14 -50.79 -2.72
N ILE A 410 23.54 -52.02 -3.10
CA ILE A 410 22.83 -52.96 -4.00
C ILE A 410 22.87 -52.66 -5.52
N HIS A 411 23.87 -53.27 -6.17
CA HIS A 411 23.78 -53.85 -7.52
C HIS A 411 23.35 -55.33 -7.42
N PRO A 412 23.10 -56.09 -8.51
CA PRO A 412 22.75 -55.74 -9.90
C PRO A 412 21.58 -56.58 -10.49
N LEU A 413 20.91 -56.13 -11.57
CA LEU A 413 20.47 -57.01 -12.69
C LEU A 413 19.88 -56.21 -13.88
N PHE A 414 20.60 -56.20 -15.02
CA PHE A 414 20.14 -56.15 -16.44
C PHE A 414 19.01 -55.16 -16.89
N SER A 415 19.06 -54.48 -18.05
CA SER A 415 20.07 -54.33 -19.12
C SER A 415 19.65 -53.25 -20.15
N LYS A 416 20.60 -52.69 -20.92
CA LYS A 416 20.44 -51.86 -22.17
C LYS A 416 19.80 -50.46 -21.98
N LYS A 417 20.59 -49.38 -22.12
CA LYS A 417 20.94 -48.64 -23.38
C LYS A 417 19.80 -47.72 -23.85
N ASP A 418 20.01 -46.45 -24.21
CA ASP A 418 21.27 -45.76 -24.55
C ASP A 418 21.51 -44.46 -23.76
N SER A 419 22.80 -44.14 -23.59
CA SER A 419 23.29 -42.84 -23.13
C SER A 419 23.97 -42.10 -24.29
N SER A 420 23.61 -40.84 -24.50
CA SER A 420 24.44 -39.89 -25.26
C SER A 420 24.68 -38.63 -24.44
N VAL A 421 25.96 -38.34 -24.23
CA VAL A 421 26.50 -37.36 -23.28
C VAL A 421 26.28 -35.91 -23.75
N ARG A 422 26.13 -34.98 -22.79
CA ARG A 422 26.17 -33.53 -23.04
C ARG A 422 27.50 -33.14 -23.70
N SER A 423 27.47 -32.54 -24.89
CA SER A 423 28.60 -31.79 -25.43
C SER A 423 28.67 -30.38 -24.82
N PRO A 424 29.87 -29.82 -24.55
CA PRO A 424 30.04 -28.38 -24.35
C PRO A 424 29.57 -27.59 -25.58
N ILE A 425 29.26 -26.31 -25.41
CA ILE A 425 28.86 -25.43 -26.52
C ILE A 425 30.06 -25.26 -27.46
N GLN A 426 30.04 -25.94 -28.60
CA GLN A 426 31.06 -25.74 -29.65
C GLN A 426 30.89 -24.36 -30.29
N HIS A 427 31.93 -23.54 -30.23
CA HIS A 427 32.04 -22.36 -31.08
C HIS A 427 32.09 -22.80 -32.56
N GLY A 428 31.29 -22.14 -33.41
CA GLY A 428 31.27 -22.37 -34.86
C GLY A 428 29.93 -22.86 -35.46
N LYS A 429 28.93 -23.26 -34.66
CA LYS A 429 27.64 -23.77 -35.19
C LYS A 429 26.61 -22.70 -35.58
N TYR A 430 26.90 -21.42 -35.40
CA TYR A 430 25.96 -20.32 -35.58
C TYR A 430 26.57 -19.22 -36.48
N PRO A 431 25.79 -18.59 -37.39
CA PRO A 431 26.28 -17.57 -38.32
C PRO A 431 26.71 -16.25 -37.65
N CYS A 432 26.54 -16.14 -36.32
CA CYS A 432 27.10 -15.07 -35.51
C CYS A 432 27.42 -15.59 -34.10
N GLU A 433 28.30 -14.88 -33.40
CA GLU A 433 28.53 -15.08 -31.98
C GLU A 433 27.44 -14.39 -31.15
N ILE A 434 26.56 -15.18 -30.51
CA ILE A 434 25.46 -14.69 -29.66
C ILE A 434 25.95 -14.56 -28.22
N ARG A 435 25.98 -13.32 -27.70
CA ARG A 435 26.35 -13.01 -26.30
C ARG A 435 25.17 -12.65 -25.41
N ASP A 436 24.00 -12.40 -25.98
CA ASP A 436 22.81 -12.02 -25.22
C ASP A 436 22.32 -13.16 -24.31
N THR A 437 22.10 -12.85 -23.03
CA THR A 437 21.80 -13.86 -22.00
C THR A 437 20.40 -14.44 -22.14
N LEU A 438 19.44 -13.68 -22.68
CA LEU A 438 18.07 -14.14 -22.94
C LEU A 438 18.04 -15.07 -24.15
N ALA A 439 18.74 -14.74 -25.23
CA ALA A 439 18.90 -15.57 -26.41
C ALA A 439 19.63 -16.88 -26.07
N LEU A 440 20.73 -16.84 -25.31
CA LEU A 440 21.42 -18.04 -24.83
C LEU A 440 20.50 -18.91 -23.93
N SER A 441 19.72 -18.28 -23.06
CA SER A 441 18.71 -18.96 -22.24
C SER A 441 17.55 -19.53 -23.05
N ALA A 442 17.14 -18.91 -24.16
CA ALA A 442 16.16 -19.47 -25.07
C ALA A 442 16.74 -20.70 -25.79
N LEU A 443 17.96 -20.60 -26.32
CA LEU A 443 18.64 -21.68 -27.03
C LEU A 443 18.94 -22.91 -26.16
N SER A 444 19.10 -22.75 -24.85
CA SER A 444 19.23 -23.90 -23.93
C SER A 444 17.91 -24.61 -23.64
N ARG A 445 16.76 -23.92 -23.79
CA ARG A 445 15.41 -24.45 -23.53
C ARG A 445 14.72 -25.04 -24.77
N VAL A 446 15.18 -24.70 -25.97
CA VAL A 446 14.56 -25.12 -27.24
C VAL A 446 14.81 -26.61 -27.53
N LYS A 447 13.73 -27.36 -27.76
CA LYS A 447 13.74 -28.81 -27.98
C LYS A 447 13.82 -29.25 -29.45
N THR A 448 13.60 -28.35 -30.41
CA THR A 448 13.52 -28.69 -31.85
C THR A 448 14.49 -27.85 -32.68
N GLU A 449 15.26 -28.48 -33.57
CA GLU A 449 16.24 -27.78 -34.41
C GLU A 449 15.61 -26.69 -35.31
N PRO A 450 14.44 -26.88 -35.96
CA PRO A 450 13.79 -25.81 -36.73
C PRO A 450 13.41 -24.57 -35.91
N CYS A 451 13.20 -24.71 -34.60
CA CYS A 451 12.99 -23.59 -33.69
C CYS A 451 14.33 -22.97 -33.26
N ARG A 452 15.36 -23.80 -33.03
CA ARG A 452 16.73 -23.38 -32.72
C ARG A 452 17.32 -22.52 -33.85
N GLU A 453 17.10 -22.90 -35.11
CA GLU A 453 17.52 -22.15 -36.30
C GLU A 453 16.80 -20.80 -36.46
N LYS A 454 15.51 -20.72 -36.07
CA LYS A 454 14.76 -19.46 -36.10
C LYS A 454 15.27 -18.47 -35.04
N ILE A 455 15.53 -18.96 -33.81
CA ILE A 455 16.08 -18.15 -32.72
C ILE A 455 17.53 -17.77 -33.03
N VAL A 456 18.33 -18.75 -33.46
CA VAL A 456 19.39 -18.65 -34.49
C VAL A 456 19.46 -17.30 -35.22
N LYS A 457 18.72 -17.29 -36.33
CA LYS A 457 18.64 -16.22 -37.32
C LYS A 457 18.13 -14.90 -36.74
N ALA A 458 17.19 -14.93 -35.80
CA ALA A 458 16.65 -13.74 -35.15
C ALA A 458 17.70 -13.04 -34.27
N ALA A 459 18.39 -13.79 -33.41
CA ALA A 459 19.45 -13.26 -32.55
C ALA A 459 20.62 -12.69 -33.36
N CYS A 460 20.98 -13.31 -34.50
CA CYS A 460 21.99 -12.77 -35.39
C CYS A 460 21.55 -11.51 -36.14
N LYS A 461 20.30 -11.43 -36.59
CA LYS A 461 19.77 -10.19 -37.19
C LYS A 461 19.74 -9.04 -36.19
N LEU A 462 19.32 -9.30 -34.95
CA LEU A 462 19.37 -8.32 -33.86
C LEU A 462 20.79 -7.83 -33.59
N LYS A 463 21.78 -8.75 -33.55
CA LYS A 463 23.20 -8.37 -33.37
C LYS A 463 23.74 -7.48 -34.50
N ASN A 464 23.34 -7.77 -35.74
CA ASN A 464 23.87 -7.08 -36.92
C ASN A 464 23.17 -5.75 -37.24
N GLY A 465 22.06 -5.41 -36.57
CA GLY A 465 21.20 -4.29 -36.97
C GLY A 465 20.30 -4.58 -38.18
N ASP A 466 20.34 -5.80 -38.75
CA ASP A 466 19.53 -6.26 -39.90
C ASP A 466 18.05 -6.54 -39.55
N PHE A 467 17.58 -6.01 -38.42
CA PHE A 467 16.16 -5.95 -38.08
C PHE A 467 15.67 -4.60 -38.56
N ASN A 468 14.94 -4.56 -39.69
CA ASN A 468 14.44 -3.32 -40.29
C ASN A 468 13.57 -2.54 -39.29
N GLU A 469 14.20 -1.59 -38.62
CA GLU A 469 13.64 -0.69 -37.62
C GLU A 469 13.92 0.77 -38.01
N GLU A 470 13.58 1.12 -39.27
CA GLU A 470 12.92 2.42 -39.47
C GLU A 470 11.56 2.35 -38.77
N PHE A 471 11.57 2.50 -37.45
CA PHE A 471 10.35 2.81 -36.72
C PHE A 471 9.79 4.10 -37.33
N PRO A 472 8.50 4.15 -37.69
CA PRO A 472 7.89 5.39 -38.13
C PRO A 472 8.09 6.43 -37.04
N GLN A 473 8.50 7.65 -37.41
CA GLN A 473 8.66 8.75 -36.45
C GLN A 473 7.41 8.83 -35.57
N SER A 474 7.64 8.95 -34.26
CA SER A 474 6.59 8.95 -33.25
C SER A 474 5.53 10.01 -33.57
N ARG A 475 4.36 9.56 -34.02
CA ARG A 475 3.20 10.44 -34.30
C ARG A 475 2.47 10.86 -33.02
N CYS A 476 3.00 10.54 -31.85
CA CYS A 476 2.41 10.91 -30.56
C CYS A 476 2.38 12.44 -30.44
N ARG A 477 1.19 13.03 -30.27
CA ARG A 477 1.02 14.50 -30.19
C ARG A 477 1.84 15.15 -29.08
N ASN A 478 2.17 14.42 -28.02
CA ASN A 478 3.01 14.86 -26.90
C ASN A 478 4.53 14.78 -27.20
N HIS A 479 4.96 14.06 -28.24
CA HIS A 479 6.39 14.00 -28.57
C HIS A 479 6.88 15.30 -29.25
N ASP A 480 8.09 15.71 -28.91
CA ASP A 480 8.85 16.72 -29.64
C ASP A 480 10.32 16.30 -29.74
N ALA A 481 10.81 16.20 -30.98
CA ALA A 481 12.18 15.80 -31.28
C ALA A 481 13.20 16.90 -30.90
N SER A 482 12.82 18.18 -30.89
CA SER A 482 13.76 19.26 -30.51
C SER A 482 14.04 19.29 -29.01
N LEU A 483 13.18 18.66 -28.21
CA LEU A 483 13.34 18.56 -26.75
C LEU A 483 14.05 17.25 -26.32
N VAL A 484 14.47 16.39 -27.25
CA VAL A 484 15.23 15.18 -26.93
C VAL A 484 16.64 15.58 -26.49
N ASN A 485 17.04 15.13 -25.30
CA ASN A 485 18.35 15.44 -24.69
C ASN A 485 18.59 16.93 -24.44
N HIS A 486 17.54 17.77 -24.43
CA HIS A 486 17.68 19.19 -24.13
C HIS A 486 18.18 19.35 -22.67
N PRO A 487 19.34 19.99 -22.42
CA PRO A 487 19.94 20.04 -21.09
C PRO A 487 19.24 21.07 -20.20
N MET A 488 18.72 20.63 -19.06
CA MET A 488 18.15 21.50 -18.04
C MET A 488 19.23 22.08 -17.11
N GLY A 489 20.32 21.33 -16.91
CA GLY A 489 21.47 21.78 -16.13
C GLY A 489 22.04 20.70 -15.20
N CYS A 490 22.96 21.14 -14.34
CA CYS A 490 23.47 20.38 -13.22
C CYS A 490 22.79 20.89 -11.95
N PHE A 491 22.28 20.02 -11.08
CA PHE A 491 21.59 20.41 -9.85
C PHE A 491 22.20 19.67 -8.65
N GLU A 492 22.15 20.27 -7.46
CA GLU A 492 22.49 19.54 -6.24
C GLU A 492 21.34 18.59 -5.89
N ASP A 493 21.66 17.32 -5.66
CA ASP A 493 20.68 16.28 -5.41
C ASP A 493 21.02 15.54 -4.11
N GLN A 494 20.02 15.32 -3.24
CA GLN A 494 20.26 14.67 -1.96
C GLN A 494 19.17 13.62 -1.69
N LYS A 495 19.52 12.53 -1.01
CA LYS A 495 18.59 11.41 -0.78
C LYS A 495 17.28 11.81 -0.09
N ASP A 496 17.34 12.78 0.83
CA ASP A 496 16.17 13.27 1.57
C ASP A 496 15.49 14.49 0.91
N ASN A 497 16.03 14.98 -0.20
CA ASN A 497 15.52 16.10 -1.00
C ASN A 497 15.95 15.93 -2.46
N ARG A 498 15.28 15.02 -3.18
CA ARG A 498 15.58 14.69 -4.58
C ARG A 498 14.97 15.72 -5.54
N ILE A 499 15.75 16.14 -6.54
CA ILE A 499 15.31 17.07 -7.60
C ILE A 499 14.35 16.38 -8.59
N LEU A 500 14.57 15.09 -8.87
CA LEU A 500 13.65 14.24 -9.63
C LEU A 500 13.11 13.14 -8.71
N ASP A 501 11.84 13.24 -8.33
CA ASP A 501 11.19 12.43 -7.29
C ASP A 501 10.27 11.32 -7.83
N GLY A 502 10.16 11.16 -9.15
CA GLY A 502 9.24 10.22 -9.81
C GLY A 502 9.69 8.76 -9.71
N PHE A 503 10.69 8.36 -10.49
CA PHE A 503 11.24 6.99 -10.48
C PHE A 503 12.76 7.00 -10.49
N SER A 504 13.38 5.93 -9.99
CA SER A 504 14.83 5.73 -10.08
C SER A 504 15.19 4.30 -10.50
N TYR A 505 16.31 4.18 -11.21
CA TYR A 505 16.92 2.93 -11.66
C TYR A 505 18.41 2.96 -11.34
N VAL A 506 18.95 1.82 -10.92
CA VAL A 506 20.40 1.64 -10.72
C VAL A 506 20.89 0.58 -11.70
N PHE A 507 21.57 1.01 -12.76
CA PHE A 507 22.13 0.14 -13.79
C PHE A 507 23.56 -0.26 -13.39
N LYS A 508 23.78 -1.54 -13.10
CA LYS A 508 25.04 -2.02 -12.50
C LYS A 508 26.26 -1.62 -13.32
N ASP A 509 26.26 -1.98 -14.60
CA ASP A 509 27.45 -1.94 -15.47
C ASP A 509 27.15 -1.40 -16.88
N ASP A 510 25.93 -0.87 -17.11
CA ASP A 510 25.44 -0.53 -18.45
C ASP A 510 24.51 0.72 -18.49
N ASN A 511 24.76 1.72 -17.64
CA ASN A 511 24.07 3.01 -17.68
C ASN A 511 24.56 3.87 -18.86
N SER A 512 23.66 4.62 -19.49
CA SER A 512 24.01 5.69 -20.44
C SER A 512 22.89 6.72 -20.49
N ALA A 513 23.19 7.92 -21.01
CA ALA A 513 22.18 8.98 -21.16
C ALA A 513 20.98 8.50 -21.97
N GLU A 514 21.21 7.88 -23.14
CA GLU A 514 20.15 7.36 -24.00
C GLU A 514 19.36 6.23 -23.35
N LYS A 515 20.02 5.35 -22.59
CA LYS A 515 19.32 4.27 -21.87
C LYS A 515 18.43 4.82 -20.77
N CYS A 516 18.94 5.73 -19.95
CA CYS A 516 18.15 6.38 -18.89
C CYS A 516 16.95 7.13 -19.48
N ARG A 517 17.19 7.95 -20.52
CA ARG A 517 16.16 8.64 -21.30
C ARG A 517 15.07 7.69 -21.77
N SER A 518 15.45 6.58 -22.40
CA SER A 518 14.51 5.59 -22.94
C SER A 518 13.60 5.03 -21.86
N TYR A 519 14.13 4.74 -20.66
CA TYR A 519 13.33 4.26 -19.53
C TYR A 519 12.38 5.36 -19.01
N CYS A 520 12.85 6.58 -18.76
CA CYS A 520 12.01 7.67 -18.26
C CYS A 520 10.93 8.10 -19.28
N TYR A 521 11.28 8.19 -20.58
CA TYR A 521 10.35 8.47 -21.66
C TYR A 521 9.23 7.42 -21.75
N ARG A 522 9.59 6.13 -21.65
CA ARG A 522 8.62 5.02 -21.64
C ARG A 522 7.77 4.95 -20.38
N ALA A 523 8.27 5.49 -19.27
CA ALA A 523 7.52 5.65 -18.02
C ALA A 523 6.65 6.93 -17.99
N GLY A 524 6.74 7.79 -19.01
CA GLY A 524 5.87 8.97 -19.19
C GLY A 524 6.42 10.29 -18.61
N PHE A 525 7.67 10.31 -18.16
CA PHE A 525 8.27 11.48 -17.50
C PHE A 525 8.87 12.48 -18.48
N ILE A 526 8.70 13.78 -18.18
CA ILE A 526 9.24 14.90 -18.96
C ILE A 526 10.77 14.94 -18.89
N PHE A 527 11.34 14.68 -17.71
CA PHE A 527 12.78 14.78 -17.45
C PHE A 527 13.39 13.44 -17.06
N TYR A 528 14.67 13.28 -17.40
CA TYR A 528 15.54 12.24 -16.87
C TYR A 528 16.82 12.88 -16.31
N GLY A 529 17.41 12.23 -15.32
CA GLY A 529 18.61 12.69 -14.64
C GLY A 529 19.61 11.58 -14.42
N LEU A 530 20.90 11.92 -14.48
CA LEU A 530 22.01 10.99 -14.31
C LEU A 530 22.83 11.36 -13.08
N GLU A 531 23.09 10.38 -12.20
CA GLU A 531 23.91 10.54 -11.00
C GLU A 531 24.88 9.36 -10.83
N PHE A 532 26.04 9.63 -10.21
CA PHE A 532 26.99 8.64 -9.70
C PHE A 532 27.40 7.53 -10.70
N GLY A 533 27.39 7.84 -12.00
CA GLY A 533 27.77 6.92 -13.09
C GLY A 533 26.75 5.83 -13.44
N ARG A 534 25.96 5.36 -12.46
CA ARG A 534 25.07 4.20 -12.55
C ARG A 534 23.60 4.50 -12.33
N GLU A 535 23.30 5.64 -11.71
CA GLU A 535 21.96 5.98 -11.27
C GLU A 535 21.26 6.82 -12.34
N CYS A 536 19.96 6.56 -12.47
CA CYS A 536 19.07 7.17 -13.44
C CYS A 536 17.79 7.55 -12.70
N PHE A 537 17.37 8.80 -12.81
CA PHE A 537 16.18 9.33 -12.16
C PHE A 537 15.22 9.90 -13.21
N CYS A 538 13.92 9.87 -12.92
CA CYS A 538 12.86 10.38 -13.78
C CYS A 538 11.96 11.31 -12.97
N GLY A 539 11.47 12.40 -13.58
CA GLY A 539 10.54 13.33 -12.93
C GLY A 539 9.85 14.27 -13.91
N ASP A 540 8.81 14.96 -13.44
CA ASP A 540 8.00 15.88 -14.28
C ASP A 540 8.33 17.35 -14.05
N SER A 541 9.09 17.67 -13.01
CA SER A 541 9.46 19.03 -12.62
C SER A 541 10.91 19.09 -12.17
N VAL A 542 11.55 20.24 -12.41
CA VAL A 542 12.88 20.57 -11.88
C VAL A 542 12.72 21.84 -11.05
N VAL A 543 13.10 21.81 -9.77
CA VAL A 543 12.94 22.92 -8.84
C VAL A 543 14.28 23.22 -8.17
N GLY A 544 14.68 24.49 -8.20
CA GLY A 544 15.96 24.97 -7.68
C GLY A 544 16.86 25.55 -8.78
N ASP A 545 17.91 26.28 -8.36
CA ASP A 545 18.86 26.90 -9.28
C ASP A 545 19.96 25.89 -9.70
N PRO A 546 20.43 25.94 -10.96
CA PRO A 546 21.49 25.05 -11.42
C PRO A 546 22.84 25.39 -10.79
N ILE A 547 23.56 24.36 -10.35
CA ILE A 547 24.92 24.45 -9.80
C ILE A 547 25.98 24.36 -10.90
N HIS A 548 27.25 24.60 -10.53
CA HIS A 548 28.35 24.59 -11.49
C HIS A 548 28.56 23.19 -12.12
N ASN A 549 28.52 23.14 -13.45
CA ASN A 549 28.50 21.91 -14.27
C ASN A 549 29.74 21.00 -14.10
N SER A 550 30.81 21.45 -13.43
CA SER A 550 31.94 20.58 -13.09
C SER A 550 31.53 19.46 -12.13
N ARG A 551 30.58 19.71 -11.21
CA ARG A 551 30.03 18.72 -10.27
C ARG A 551 29.43 17.53 -11.01
N CYS A 552 28.72 17.80 -12.10
CA CYS A 552 28.08 16.79 -12.94
C CYS A 552 29.04 16.05 -13.91
N LYS A 553 30.34 16.33 -13.84
CA LYS A 553 31.39 15.71 -14.67
C LYS A 553 32.42 14.95 -13.83
N GLU A 554 32.00 14.43 -12.68
CA GLU A 554 32.86 13.64 -11.79
C GLU A 554 32.82 12.14 -12.16
N TYR A 555 31.66 11.60 -12.58
CA TYR A 555 31.50 10.18 -12.90
C TYR A 555 31.16 9.94 -14.38
N LEU A 556 31.90 9.03 -15.01
CA LEU A 556 31.56 8.50 -16.33
C LEU A 556 30.38 7.52 -16.23
N CYS A 557 29.59 7.41 -17.31
CA CYS A 557 28.50 6.45 -17.39
C CYS A 557 29.04 5.01 -17.41
N SER A 558 28.45 4.09 -16.63
CA SER A 558 28.96 2.72 -16.52
C SER A 558 28.91 1.92 -17.84
N GLY A 559 27.95 2.23 -18.72
CA GLY A 559 27.82 1.66 -20.07
C GLY A 559 28.29 2.55 -21.21
N ASP A 560 28.80 3.76 -20.92
CA ASP A 560 29.34 4.69 -21.93
C ASP A 560 30.47 5.53 -21.32
N SER A 561 31.71 5.05 -21.45
CA SER A 561 32.89 5.74 -20.94
C SER A 561 33.25 7.02 -21.71
N SER A 562 32.52 7.38 -22.77
CA SER A 562 32.68 8.66 -23.48
C SER A 562 31.83 9.79 -22.89
N ALA A 563 30.85 9.47 -22.05
CA ALA A 563 29.89 10.42 -21.48
C ALA A 563 29.94 10.46 -19.94
N PHE A 564 29.56 11.61 -19.38
CA PHE A 564 29.40 11.80 -17.94
C PHE A 564 27.96 11.50 -17.51
N CYS A 565 27.83 10.84 -16.36
CA CYS A 565 26.57 10.49 -15.71
C CYS A 565 26.56 11.09 -14.28
N GLY A 566 26.70 12.41 -14.19
CA GLY A 566 26.58 13.18 -12.95
C GLY A 566 27.79 13.14 -12.01
N GLY A 567 27.51 13.50 -10.77
CA GLY A 567 28.48 13.66 -9.68
C GLY A 567 28.07 12.97 -8.39
N PHE A 568 28.78 13.27 -7.31
CA PHE A 568 28.35 12.92 -5.96
C PHE A 568 27.40 13.98 -5.41
N ASN A 569 26.14 13.61 -5.13
CA ASN A 569 25.06 14.53 -4.77
C ASN A 569 24.82 15.60 -5.86
N ALA A 570 25.01 15.24 -7.13
CA ALA A 570 24.95 16.17 -8.25
C ALA A 570 24.38 15.52 -9.52
N ILE A 571 23.17 15.91 -9.89
CA ILE A 571 22.39 15.28 -10.95
C ILE A 571 22.45 16.09 -12.25
N SER A 572 22.75 15.41 -13.36
CA SER A 572 22.70 16.01 -14.70
C SER A 572 21.31 15.80 -15.29
N ILE A 573 20.50 16.86 -15.43
CA ILE A 573 19.11 16.73 -15.87
C ILE A 573 18.95 17.16 -17.32
N PHE A 574 18.18 16.35 -18.05
CA PHE A 574 17.86 16.52 -19.46
C PHE A 574 16.39 16.18 -19.71
N HIS A 575 15.87 16.70 -20.80
CA HIS A 575 14.49 16.46 -21.22
C HIS A 575 14.38 15.18 -22.08
N THR A 576 13.33 14.38 -21.86
CA THR A 576 13.16 13.07 -22.53
C THR A 576 12.69 13.19 -23.97
N GLY A 577 11.89 14.22 -24.25
CA GLY A 577 11.18 14.47 -25.51
C GLY A 577 9.65 14.47 -25.40
N LEU A 578 9.08 14.52 -24.17
CA LEU A 578 7.64 14.71 -23.93
C LEU A 578 7.35 16.16 -23.52
N LYS A 579 6.46 16.86 -24.22
CA LYS A 579 6.16 18.29 -23.96
C LYS A 579 5.39 18.54 -22.67
N GLU A 580 4.55 17.58 -22.29
CA GLU A 580 3.64 17.65 -21.15
C GLU A 580 3.62 16.30 -20.42
N LYS A 581 3.25 16.33 -19.13
CA LYS A 581 3.21 15.14 -18.26
C LYS A 581 2.29 14.10 -18.86
N HIS A 582 2.80 12.88 -19.08
CA HIS A 582 1.97 11.82 -19.62
C HIS A 582 1.11 11.18 -18.54
N PHE A 583 -0.06 11.76 -18.31
CA PHE A 583 -1.14 11.05 -17.63
C PHE A 583 -1.54 9.83 -18.47
N MET A 584 -1.59 8.65 -17.86
CA MET A 584 -2.27 7.49 -18.41
C MET A 584 -3.73 7.52 -17.94
N PRO A 585 -4.67 8.11 -18.71
CA PRO A 585 -6.09 7.99 -18.38
C PRO A 585 -6.50 6.51 -18.40
N LYS A 586 -7.50 6.14 -17.59
CA LYS A 586 -8.17 4.84 -17.78
C LYS A 586 -8.67 4.78 -19.23
N PRO A 587 -8.33 3.74 -20.01
CA PRO A 587 -8.64 3.72 -21.43
C PRO A 587 -10.16 3.71 -21.64
N THR A 588 -10.67 4.84 -22.13
CA THR A 588 -12.07 5.02 -22.49
C THR A 588 -12.22 4.72 -23.97
N TYR A 589 -12.78 3.55 -24.29
CA TYR A 589 -12.97 3.12 -25.67
C TYR A 589 -14.23 3.77 -26.25
N GLN A 590 -14.06 4.96 -26.84
CA GLN A 590 -15.07 5.54 -27.71
C GLN A 590 -14.97 4.89 -29.10
N ASP A 591 -16.12 4.59 -29.71
CA ASP A 591 -16.20 4.24 -31.13
C ASP A 591 -16.13 5.53 -31.96
N ASP A 592 -14.94 6.13 -31.99
CA ASP A 592 -14.67 7.26 -32.88
C ASP A 592 -14.66 6.73 -34.33
N VAL A 593 -15.70 7.13 -35.07
CA VAL A 593 -15.86 6.82 -36.49
C VAL A 593 -15.40 8.04 -37.27
N ASP A 594 -14.28 7.91 -37.99
CA ASP A 594 -13.83 8.91 -38.96
C ASP A 594 -14.95 9.20 -39.96
N SER A 595 -15.03 10.43 -40.48
CA SER A 595 -16.16 10.90 -41.32
C SER A 595 -16.40 10.12 -42.62
N GLU A 596 -15.51 9.19 -42.97
CA GLU A 596 -15.56 8.31 -44.14
C GLU A 596 -15.82 6.83 -43.78
N GLY A 597 -16.07 6.52 -42.50
CA GLY A 597 -16.50 5.19 -42.02
C GLY A 597 -15.39 4.11 -41.97
N ASN A 598 -14.13 4.48 -42.16
CA ASN A 598 -13.05 3.52 -42.37
C ASN A 598 -12.34 3.13 -41.04
N LYS A 599 -12.38 1.84 -40.65
CA LYS A 599 -11.88 1.37 -39.33
C LYS A 599 -10.39 0.93 -39.34
N GLU A 600 -9.48 1.75 -39.89
CA GLU A 600 -8.02 1.45 -39.88
C GLU A 600 -7.32 1.85 -38.57
N ARG A 601 -7.82 1.36 -37.43
CA ARG A 601 -7.09 1.47 -36.15
C ARG A 601 -5.96 0.43 -36.04
N PRO A 602 -4.74 0.81 -35.61
CA PRO A 602 -3.68 -0.13 -35.31
C PRO A 602 -4.14 -1.15 -34.25
N ARG A 603 -3.92 -2.45 -34.49
CA ARG A 603 -4.17 -3.50 -33.50
C ARG A 603 -2.86 -4.02 -32.93
N ILE A 604 -2.74 -4.00 -31.61
CA ILE A 604 -1.58 -4.52 -30.89
C ILE A 604 -1.81 -6.00 -30.57
N LEU A 605 -0.76 -6.82 -30.71
CA LEU A 605 -0.73 -8.21 -30.22
C LEU A 605 0.19 -8.28 -29.01
N PHE A 606 -0.39 -8.52 -27.83
CA PHE A 606 0.33 -8.71 -26.58
C PHE A 606 0.67 -10.20 -26.42
N LEU A 607 1.97 -10.52 -26.35
CA LEU A 607 2.47 -11.86 -26.06
C LEU A 607 2.93 -11.89 -24.61
N LEU A 608 2.09 -12.42 -23.71
CA LEU A 608 2.34 -12.43 -22.26
C LEU A 608 2.85 -13.82 -21.84
N GLN A 609 4.13 -13.91 -21.45
CA GLN A 609 4.67 -15.13 -20.86
C GLN A 609 4.64 -15.04 -19.33
N LEU A 610 3.89 -15.95 -18.70
CA LEU A 610 3.67 -15.97 -17.26
C LEU A 610 4.51 -17.08 -16.60
N ASN A 611 5.51 -16.66 -15.82
CA ASN A 611 6.34 -17.53 -15.00
C ASN A 611 6.35 -16.98 -13.57
N GLY A 612 5.85 -17.75 -12.60
CA GLY A 612 5.91 -17.38 -11.17
C GLY A 612 5.02 -16.19 -10.77
N ARG A 613 4.08 -15.77 -11.63
CA ARG A 613 3.13 -14.68 -11.37
C ARG A 613 1.85 -15.25 -10.72
N ASN A 614 1.29 -14.54 -9.75
CA ASN A 614 -0.04 -14.81 -9.19
C ASN A 614 -1.12 -14.32 -10.17
N GLU A 615 -2.26 -15.01 -10.27
CA GLU A 615 -3.37 -14.66 -11.16
C GLU A 615 -3.87 -13.23 -10.97
N ARG A 616 -3.83 -12.69 -9.75
CA ARG A 616 -4.19 -11.29 -9.45
C ARG A 616 -3.25 -10.29 -10.12
N GLN A 617 -1.96 -10.59 -10.23
CA GLN A 617 -1.02 -9.73 -10.98
C GLN A 617 -1.32 -9.72 -12.48
N VAL A 618 -1.77 -10.86 -13.01
CA VAL A 618 -2.17 -10.98 -14.42
C VAL A 618 -3.50 -10.28 -14.69
N LYS A 619 -4.50 -10.50 -13.83
CA LYS A 619 -5.79 -9.81 -13.89
C LYS A 619 -5.59 -8.30 -13.77
N ARG A 620 -4.78 -7.80 -12.81
CA ARG A 620 -4.37 -6.38 -12.68
C ARG A 620 -3.71 -5.86 -13.97
N LEU A 621 -2.75 -6.60 -14.54
CA LEU A 621 -2.09 -6.22 -15.80
C LEU A 621 -3.09 -6.14 -16.97
N LEU A 622 -4.01 -7.09 -17.07
CA LEU A 622 -5.09 -7.07 -18.06
C LEU A 622 -6.04 -5.88 -17.82
N LYS A 623 -6.41 -5.50 -16.59
CA LYS A 623 -7.24 -4.29 -16.33
C LYS A 623 -6.63 -3.03 -16.97
N VAL A 624 -5.30 -2.93 -16.98
CA VAL A 624 -4.56 -1.78 -17.51
C VAL A 624 -4.36 -1.87 -19.02
N LEU A 625 -4.04 -3.06 -19.54
CA LEU A 625 -3.70 -3.26 -20.96
C LEU A 625 -4.90 -3.59 -21.86
N TYR A 626 -6.02 -4.08 -21.32
CA TYR A 626 -7.08 -4.71 -22.10
C TYR A 626 -7.86 -3.70 -22.94
N SER A 627 -7.92 -3.99 -24.24
CA SER A 627 -8.77 -3.35 -25.24
C SER A 627 -9.50 -4.43 -26.01
N PRO A 628 -10.81 -4.29 -26.30
CA PRO A 628 -11.53 -5.18 -27.21
C PRO A 628 -10.98 -5.10 -28.67
N HIS A 629 -10.05 -4.19 -28.94
CA HIS A 629 -9.49 -3.91 -30.27
C HIS A 629 -8.08 -4.47 -30.48
N HIS A 630 -7.52 -5.12 -29.47
CA HIS A 630 -6.19 -5.72 -29.47
C HIS A 630 -6.29 -7.22 -29.21
N TYR A 631 -5.20 -7.96 -29.38
CA TYR A 631 -5.15 -9.40 -29.16
C TYR A 631 -4.19 -9.72 -28.03
N TYR A 632 -4.53 -10.69 -27.17
CA TYR A 632 -3.72 -11.08 -26.02
C TYR A 632 -3.50 -12.58 -26.08
N TYR A 633 -2.25 -13.02 -26.11
CA TYR A 633 -1.87 -14.43 -26.07
C TYR A 633 -1.09 -14.70 -24.78
N ILE A 634 -1.64 -15.53 -23.90
CA ILE A 634 -1.16 -15.73 -22.53
C ILE A 634 -0.54 -17.12 -22.40
N HIS A 635 0.79 -17.19 -22.53
CA HIS A 635 1.54 -18.42 -22.32
C HIS A 635 1.79 -18.66 -20.82
N VAL A 636 1.04 -19.58 -20.22
CA VAL A 636 1.27 -20.12 -18.87
C VAL A 636 2.23 -21.33 -18.93
N ASP A 637 3.23 -21.40 -18.03
CA ASP A 637 4.08 -22.60 -17.90
C ASP A 637 3.24 -23.83 -17.49
N GLN A 638 3.45 -24.97 -18.16
CA GLN A 638 2.71 -26.22 -17.92
C GLN A 638 2.71 -26.69 -16.45
N ARG A 639 3.69 -26.28 -15.65
CA ARG A 639 3.78 -26.59 -14.21
C ARG A 639 2.85 -25.74 -13.34
N GLN A 640 2.24 -24.68 -13.89
CA GLN A 640 1.35 -23.76 -13.18
C GLN A 640 -0.12 -24.03 -13.50
N LEU A 641 -0.58 -25.27 -13.27
CA LEU A 641 -1.92 -25.73 -13.66
C LEU A 641 -3.05 -24.84 -13.13
N TYR A 642 -2.96 -24.36 -11.89
CA TYR A 642 -3.94 -23.42 -11.30
C TYR A 642 -4.01 -22.10 -12.08
N LEU A 643 -2.86 -21.50 -12.42
CA LEU A 643 -2.82 -20.28 -13.23
C LEU A 643 -3.39 -20.50 -14.64
N LEU A 644 -3.17 -21.70 -15.22
CA LEU A 644 -3.76 -22.06 -16.52
C LEU A 644 -5.30 -22.16 -16.43
N THR A 645 -5.84 -22.74 -15.36
CA THR A 645 -7.30 -22.78 -15.12
C THR A 645 -7.87 -21.37 -14.97
N GLU A 646 -7.25 -20.52 -14.16
CA GLU A 646 -7.67 -19.13 -13.98
C GLU A 646 -7.61 -18.31 -15.29
N MET A 647 -6.56 -18.49 -16.10
CA MET A 647 -6.43 -17.77 -17.38
C MET A 647 -7.41 -18.29 -18.44
N LYS A 648 -7.82 -19.55 -18.39
CA LYS A 648 -8.93 -20.06 -19.24
C LYS A 648 -10.25 -19.41 -18.88
N ALA A 649 -10.60 -19.30 -17.60
CA ALA A 649 -11.80 -18.57 -17.17
C ALA A 649 -11.76 -17.10 -17.62
N VAL A 650 -10.59 -16.46 -17.61
CA VAL A 650 -10.42 -15.10 -18.15
C VAL A 650 -10.60 -15.05 -19.68
N ALA A 651 -10.08 -16.03 -20.43
CA ALA A 651 -10.26 -16.13 -21.88
C ALA A 651 -11.71 -16.45 -22.29
N GLU A 652 -12.47 -17.19 -21.47
CA GLU A 652 -13.90 -17.42 -21.66
C GLU A 652 -14.73 -16.12 -21.52
N MET A 653 -14.30 -15.21 -20.64
CA MET A 653 -14.94 -13.89 -20.47
C MET A 653 -14.48 -12.85 -21.52
N LEU A 654 -13.25 -12.96 -22.02
CA LEU A 654 -12.61 -11.95 -22.88
C LEU A 654 -12.25 -12.57 -24.25
N PRO A 655 -13.10 -12.44 -25.29
CA PRO A 655 -13.03 -13.25 -26.52
C PRO A 655 -11.81 -13.01 -27.42
N ASN A 656 -11.01 -11.98 -27.12
CA ASN A 656 -9.76 -11.61 -27.77
C ASN A 656 -8.51 -11.91 -26.91
N VAL A 657 -8.69 -12.64 -25.81
CA VAL A 657 -7.64 -13.25 -24.97
C VAL A 657 -7.59 -14.75 -25.27
N THR A 658 -6.39 -15.34 -25.35
CA THR A 658 -6.16 -16.76 -25.70
C THR A 658 -5.00 -17.35 -24.92
#